data_AF-A0A5E4D221-F1
#
_entry.id   AF-A0A5E4D221-F1
#
_cell.length_a   1.000
_cell.length_b   1.000
_cell.length_c   1.000
_cell.angle_alpha   90.00
_cell.angle_beta   90.00
_cell.angle_gamma   90.00
#
_symmetry.space_group_name_H-M   'P 1'
#
loop_
_entity.id
_entity.type
_entity.pdbx_description
1 polymer ?
#
loop_
_entity_poly.entity_id
_entity_poly.type
_entity_poly.pdbx_seq_one_letter_code
_entity_poly.pdbx_strand_id
1 'polypeptide(L)'
;AGMALYKIVPKNPYYFWSVMSLIMQSISAQDENLSKTMFLPLAERMVEKMVKEDKIEAEAEVELYYMILERLGKYQEALDVIRGKLGEKLTSEIQSRENKCMAMYKKLSRWPECNALSRRLLLKNSDDWQFYLTYFDSVFRLIEEAWTPPAEGEHSLEGEVHYSAEEAVKFIEDRITEESKSSRHLRGPHLAKLELIRRLRSQGCNDEYKLGDPEELMFQYFKKFGDKPCCFTDLKVFVDLLPATQGTKFINQLLGVVPLSTPTEDKLALPSDIRALQQHLCVVQLTRLLGLYHTMDKNQKLSVVRELMLRYQHGLEFGKSCLKTELQFSDYYCLLAVHVLIDIWRETGDETAVWQALTLLEEGLTHSPSNAQFKLLLVRIYCMLGAFEPVVDLYSSLDAKHIQHDTIGYLLTRYAESLGQYAAASQSCNFALRFFHSNQKDTSEYIIQAYKYGAFEKIPEFIAFRNRLNNSLHFAQVRTERMLLDLLLEANISTSLAESIKSMNLRPEEDDIPWEDLRDNRDLNVFFSWDPKDRDVSEEHKKLSLEEETMWLRIRSLTLRLISGLPSLNHPVEPKNSEKTSENGVSSPIDILRLLLQQLEVAVETGKRFIEKEIQYPFLGPVPTRMGGFFNSGCSQCQISSFYLVNDIYELDTNGLEDTVEIQERIENSLKSLLEQLKDVFSRCKGDLLEVKDGNLKTHPTRLENLVFFVETISVILWVSSYCESVLRPYKLSLQKKKKKKKETSIIMPPVFTSFQDYVSGLQTLISNAVDHIKGLETHLIALKLEELILEDTSFSPEERKFSKTVQGKVQSSYLHSLLEMGDLLKKRLETTKKLKI
;
A
#
# COMPACT_ATOMS: atom_id res chain seq x y z
N ALA A 1 28.37 -14.75 -25.39
CA ALA A 1 29.32 -15.32 -24.40
C ALA A 1 29.14 -16.84 -24.22
N GLY A 2 27.94 -17.34 -23.85
CA GLY A 2 27.71 -18.77 -23.60
C GLY A 2 28.14 -19.70 -24.76
N MET A 3 27.75 -19.39 -26.00
CA MET A 3 28.14 -20.20 -27.16
C MET A 3 29.65 -20.23 -27.42
N ALA A 4 30.37 -19.15 -27.09
CA ALA A 4 31.82 -19.13 -27.19
C ALA A 4 32.44 -20.04 -26.11
N LEU A 5 31.91 -20.00 -24.88
CA LEU A 5 32.34 -20.86 -23.79
C LEU A 5 32.10 -22.34 -24.10
N TYR A 6 30.94 -22.69 -24.66
CA TYR A 6 30.63 -24.06 -25.11
C TYR A 6 31.58 -24.55 -26.21
N LYS A 7 31.97 -23.67 -27.15
CA LYS A 7 32.95 -24.01 -28.20
C LYS A 7 34.35 -24.27 -27.64
N ILE A 8 34.75 -23.59 -26.56
CA ILE A 8 36.04 -23.80 -25.90
C ILE A 8 36.01 -25.07 -25.05
N VAL A 9 34.96 -25.24 -24.25
CA VAL A 9 34.76 -26.40 -23.38
C VAL A 9 33.33 -26.92 -23.58
N PRO A 10 33.14 -28.06 -24.27
CA PRO A 10 31.82 -28.56 -24.64
C PRO A 10 31.08 -29.22 -23.47
N LYS A 11 30.71 -28.42 -22.46
CA LYS A 11 29.87 -28.84 -21.32
C LYS A 11 28.42 -28.41 -21.56
N ASN A 12 27.47 -29.33 -21.37
CA ASN A 12 26.04 -29.10 -21.60
C ASN A 12 25.48 -27.83 -20.95
N PRO A 13 25.77 -27.50 -19.67
CA PRO A 13 25.25 -26.29 -19.04
C PRO A 13 25.56 -24.99 -19.82
N TYR A 14 26.75 -24.88 -20.42
CA TYR A 14 27.13 -23.68 -21.19
C TYR A 14 26.31 -23.52 -22.48
N TYR A 15 25.88 -24.63 -23.07
CA TYR A 15 24.96 -24.62 -24.20
C TYR A 15 23.60 -24.08 -23.78
N PHE A 16 23.03 -24.62 -22.70
CA PHE A 16 21.71 -24.21 -22.21
C PHE A 16 21.68 -22.82 -21.57
N TRP A 17 22.81 -22.31 -21.06
CA TRP A 17 22.93 -20.88 -20.72
C TRP A 17 22.73 -19.97 -21.94
N SER A 18 23.17 -20.41 -23.11
CA SER A 18 22.98 -19.66 -24.36
C SER A 18 21.51 -19.69 -24.80
N VAL A 19 20.86 -20.85 -24.67
CA VAL A 19 19.42 -21.00 -24.93
C VAL A 19 18.61 -20.12 -23.97
N MET A 20 18.89 -20.17 -22.67
CA MET A 20 18.20 -19.35 -21.68
C MET A 20 18.44 -17.85 -21.91
N SER A 21 19.65 -17.44 -22.31
CA SER A 21 19.92 -16.05 -22.69
C SER A 21 19.08 -15.58 -23.88
N LEU A 22 18.80 -16.47 -24.84
CA LEU A 22 17.95 -16.18 -25.99
C LEU A 22 16.48 -15.99 -25.59
N ILE A 23 16.01 -16.78 -24.62
CA ILE A 23 14.69 -16.57 -24.00
C ILE A 23 14.65 -15.25 -23.24
N MET A 24 15.72 -14.89 -22.52
CA MET A 24 15.78 -13.59 -21.84
C MET A 24 15.69 -12.42 -22.81
N GLN A 25 16.36 -12.51 -23.96
CA GLN A 25 16.24 -11.51 -25.03
C GLN A 25 14.81 -11.44 -25.58
N SER A 26 14.16 -12.59 -25.76
CA SER A 26 12.75 -12.70 -26.15
C SER A 26 11.79 -12.06 -25.16
N ILE A 27 12.01 -12.24 -23.85
CA ILE A 27 11.18 -11.63 -22.79
C ILE A 27 11.37 -10.11 -22.72
N SER A 28 12.60 -9.62 -22.96
CA SER A 28 12.90 -8.18 -22.92
C SER A 28 12.61 -7.44 -24.23
N ALA A 29 12.27 -8.15 -25.31
CA ALA A 29 12.08 -7.54 -26.61
C ALA A 29 10.83 -6.65 -26.62
N GLN A 30 10.97 -5.39 -27.05
CA GLN A 30 9.83 -4.49 -27.25
C GLN A 30 8.95 -4.93 -28.45
N ASP A 31 9.55 -5.58 -29.45
CA ASP A 31 8.84 -6.14 -30.60
C ASP A 31 8.51 -7.62 -30.37
N GLU A 32 7.23 -7.92 -30.18
CA GLU A 32 6.72 -9.29 -30.04
C GLU A 32 7.01 -10.16 -31.28
N ASN A 33 7.08 -9.59 -32.47
CA ASN A 33 7.33 -10.35 -33.69
C ASN A 33 8.74 -10.92 -33.69
N LEU A 34 9.74 -10.12 -33.29
CA LEU A 34 11.13 -10.58 -33.14
C LEU A 34 11.24 -11.72 -32.12
N SER A 35 10.48 -11.61 -31.02
CA SER A 35 10.39 -12.63 -29.97
C SER A 35 9.90 -13.98 -30.52
N LYS A 36 8.76 -13.97 -31.23
CA LYS A 36 8.07 -15.18 -31.72
C LYS A 36 8.65 -15.76 -33.02
N THR A 37 9.29 -14.95 -33.87
CA THR A 37 9.77 -15.40 -35.20
C THR A 37 11.27 -15.67 -35.27
N MET A 38 12.06 -15.06 -34.39
CA MET A 38 13.52 -15.19 -34.42
C MET A 38 14.08 -15.84 -33.17
N PHE A 39 13.84 -15.24 -31.99
CA PHE A 39 14.49 -15.68 -30.75
C PHE A 39 13.97 -17.03 -30.26
N LEU A 40 12.66 -17.18 -30.04
CA LEU A 40 12.09 -18.44 -29.54
C LEU A 40 12.26 -19.61 -30.52
N PRO A 41 12.04 -19.47 -31.85
CA PRO A 41 12.27 -20.57 -32.79
C PRO A 41 13.75 -20.97 -32.93
N LEU A 42 14.67 -20.03 -32.74
CA LEU A 42 16.09 -20.37 -32.67
C LEU A 42 16.41 -21.14 -31.37
N ALA A 43 15.84 -20.74 -30.24
CA ALA A 43 15.99 -21.46 -28.97
C ALA A 43 15.48 -22.89 -29.07
N GLU A 44 14.29 -23.08 -29.65
CA GLU A 44 13.71 -24.40 -29.93
C GLU A 44 14.64 -25.25 -30.80
N ARG A 45 15.07 -24.76 -31.96
CA ARG A 45 15.98 -25.51 -32.86
C ARG A 45 17.29 -25.90 -32.17
N MET A 46 17.80 -25.05 -31.28
CA MET A 46 18.98 -25.35 -30.48
C MET A 46 18.73 -26.51 -29.51
N VAL A 47 17.60 -26.51 -28.81
CA VAL A 47 17.25 -27.59 -27.88
C VAL A 47 16.92 -28.89 -28.62
N GLU A 48 16.14 -28.83 -29.71
CA GLU A 48 15.82 -30.00 -30.53
C GLU A 48 17.08 -30.71 -31.05
N LYS A 49 18.12 -29.94 -31.40
CA LYS A 49 19.41 -30.52 -31.79
C LYS A 49 19.97 -31.40 -30.68
N MET A 50 19.94 -30.93 -29.44
CA MET A 50 20.41 -31.71 -28.29
C MET A 50 19.51 -32.90 -27.97
N VAL A 51 18.19 -32.77 -28.17
CA VAL A 51 17.24 -33.90 -28.07
C VAL A 51 17.58 -34.99 -29.11
N LYS A 52 17.81 -34.62 -30.38
CA LYS A 52 18.17 -35.55 -31.47
C LYS A 52 19.52 -36.24 -31.23
N GLU A 53 20.43 -35.59 -30.53
CA GLU A 53 21.74 -36.13 -30.15
C GLU A 53 21.73 -36.94 -28.84
N ASP A 54 20.56 -37.11 -28.19
CA ASP A 54 20.39 -37.73 -26.85
C ASP A 54 21.28 -37.11 -25.76
N LYS A 55 21.47 -35.78 -25.84
CA LYS A 55 22.31 -34.97 -24.93
C LYS A 55 21.52 -34.15 -23.91
N ILE A 56 20.25 -34.49 -23.71
CA ILE A 56 19.46 -33.96 -22.60
C ILE A 56 19.72 -34.87 -21.41
N GLU A 57 20.55 -34.40 -20.49
CA GLU A 57 21.05 -35.16 -19.35
C GLU A 57 20.25 -34.85 -18.08
N ALA A 58 19.81 -33.61 -17.88
CA ALA A 58 19.26 -33.10 -16.63
C ALA A 58 17.81 -32.62 -16.71
N GLU A 59 17.14 -32.54 -15.56
CA GLU A 59 15.77 -32.03 -15.38
C GLU A 59 15.60 -30.59 -15.87
N ALA A 60 16.54 -29.71 -15.51
CA ALA A 60 16.57 -28.30 -15.92
C ALA A 60 16.46 -28.10 -17.45
N GLU A 61 17.04 -29.02 -18.23
CA GLU A 61 17.05 -28.94 -19.69
C GLU A 61 15.67 -29.31 -20.27
N VAL A 62 14.96 -30.24 -19.61
CA VAL A 62 13.58 -30.59 -19.93
C VAL A 62 12.63 -29.45 -19.55
N GLU A 63 12.80 -28.83 -18.39
CA GLU A 63 12.03 -27.65 -17.96
C GLU A 63 12.21 -26.48 -18.93
N LEU A 64 13.45 -26.22 -19.33
CA LEU A 64 13.77 -25.19 -20.31
C LEU A 64 13.13 -25.48 -21.67
N TYR A 65 13.16 -26.74 -22.11
CA TYR A 65 12.51 -27.13 -23.37
C TYR A 65 10.99 -26.93 -23.32
N TYR A 66 10.35 -27.38 -22.25
CA TYR A 66 8.94 -27.18 -21.99
C TYR A 66 8.57 -25.69 -22.01
N MET A 67 9.34 -24.85 -21.32
CA MET A 67 9.12 -23.40 -21.28
C MET A 67 9.22 -22.76 -22.68
N ILE A 68 10.13 -23.23 -23.53
CA ILE A 68 10.25 -22.74 -24.92
C ILE A 68 9.01 -23.11 -25.72
N LEU A 69 8.60 -24.37 -25.70
CA LEU A 69 7.43 -24.86 -26.45
C LEU A 69 6.14 -24.17 -25.98
N GLU A 70 5.99 -24.00 -24.67
CA GLU A 70 4.87 -23.27 -24.09
C GLU A 70 4.83 -21.80 -24.56
N ARG A 71 5.97 -21.12 -24.59
CA ARG A 71 6.05 -19.72 -25.06
C ARG A 71 5.82 -19.56 -26.56
N LEU A 72 6.16 -20.58 -27.36
CA LEU A 72 5.86 -20.62 -28.79
C LEU A 72 4.39 -20.93 -29.09
N GLY A 73 3.58 -21.28 -28.09
CA GLY A 73 2.20 -21.71 -28.29
C GLY A 73 2.07 -23.15 -28.80
N LYS A 74 3.16 -23.92 -28.83
CA LYS A 74 3.19 -25.32 -29.27
C LYS A 74 2.79 -26.26 -28.14
N TYR A 75 1.59 -26.07 -27.60
CA TYR A 75 1.13 -26.74 -26.39
C TYR A 75 1.03 -28.26 -26.55
N GLN A 76 0.70 -28.74 -27.76
CA GLN A 76 0.65 -30.18 -28.05
C GLN A 76 2.03 -30.83 -27.95
N GLU A 77 3.03 -30.22 -28.59
CA GLU A 77 4.41 -30.70 -28.56
C GLU A 77 4.99 -30.63 -27.13
N ALA A 78 4.66 -29.56 -26.39
CA ALA A 78 5.03 -29.42 -24.98
C ALA A 78 4.45 -30.56 -24.13
N LEU A 79 3.16 -30.89 -24.33
CA LEU A 79 2.51 -32.00 -23.65
C LEU A 79 3.19 -33.33 -23.96
N ASP A 80 3.51 -33.58 -25.23
CA ASP A 80 4.14 -34.84 -25.67
C ASP A 80 5.55 -35.01 -25.08
N VAL A 81 6.31 -33.92 -24.92
CA VAL A 81 7.62 -33.93 -24.24
C VAL A 81 7.49 -34.35 -22.77
N ILE A 82 6.53 -33.78 -22.05
CA ILE A 82 6.30 -34.06 -20.62
C ILE A 82 5.70 -35.45 -20.41
N ARG A 83 4.83 -35.90 -21.31
CA ARG A 83 4.25 -37.25 -21.24
C ARG A 83 5.23 -38.33 -21.67
N GLY A 84 6.14 -38.03 -22.59
CA GLY A 84 7.13 -38.96 -23.10
C GLY A 84 8.32 -39.20 -22.16
N LYS A 85 9.37 -39.81 -22.71
CA LYS A 85 10.59 -40.24 -22.00
C LYS A 85 11.32 -39.09 -21.29
N LEU A 86 11.31 -37.88 -21.86
CA LEU A 86 11.97 -36.73 -21.25
C LEU A 86 11.30 -36.32 -19.93
N GLY A 87 9.97 -36.43 -19.84
CA GLY A 87 9.23 -36.11 -18.63
C GLY A 87 9.50 -37.07 -17.47
N GLU A 88 10.02 -38.28 -17.71
CA GLU A 88 10.47 -39.18 -16.64
C GLU A 88 11.64 -38.61 -15.83
N LYS A 89 12.35 -37.61 -16.39
CA LYS A 89 13.42 -36.89 -15.69
C LYS A 89 12.91 -35.81 -14.74
N LEU A 90 11.65 -35.40 -14.85
CA LEU A 90 11.03 -34.38 -14.00
C LEU A 90 10.59 -35.01 -12.66
N THR A 91 11.50 -35.04 -11.70
CA THR A 91 11.33 -35.82 -10.46
C THR A 91 11.65 -35.02 -9.19
N SER A 92 12.24 -33.83 -9.30
CA SER A 92 12.66 -33.04 -8.13
C SER A 92 11.47 -32.43 -7.38
N GLU A 93 10.45 -31.95 -8.10
CA GLU A 93 9.25 -31.35 -7.49
C GLU A 93 8.07 -32.33 -7.40
N ILE A 94 7.33 -32.27 -6.29
CA ILE A 94 6.11 -33.08 -6.09
C ILE A 94 5.11 -32.74 -7.19
N GLN A 95 4.66 -33.75 -7.93
CA GLN A 95 3.67 -33.61 -9.00
C GLN A 95 4.07 -32.63 -10.12
N SER A 96 5.37 -32.36 -10.32
CA SER A 96 5.84 -31.47 -11.40
C SER A 96 5.29 -31.87 -12.77
N ARG A 97 5.40 -33.16 -13.08
CA ARG A 97 4.92 -33.74 -14.33
C ARG A 97 3.40 -33.58 -14.47
N GLU A 98 2.63 -33.93 -13.45
CA GLU A 98 1.17 -33.79 -13.48
C GLU A 98 0.73 -32.32 -13.57
N ASN A 99 1.35 -31.39 -12.85
CA ASN A 99 1.02 -29.97 -12.92
C ASN A 99 1.33 -29.37 -14.31
N LYS A 100 2.47 -29.73 -14.91
CA LYS A 100 2.82 -29.32 -16.28
C LYS A 100 1.87 -29.95 -17.31
N CYS A 101 1.48 -31.21 -17.16
CA CYS A 101 0.44 -31.84 -17.99
C CYS A 101 -0.90 -31.11 -17.86
N MET A 102 -1.33 -30.81 -16.63
CA MET A 102 -2.59 -30.11 -16.35
C MET A 102 -2.61 -28.73 -17.01
N ALA A 103 -1.51 -27.97 -16.92
CA ALA A 103 -1.39 -26.68 -17.59
C ALA A 103 -1.56 -26.79 -19.11
N MET A 104 -0.92 -27.78 -19.74
CA MET A 104 -1.05 -28.01 -21.18
C MET A 104 -2.44 -28.49 -21.58
N TYR A 105 -3.06 -29.41 -20.83
CA TYR A 105 -4.43 -29.85 -21.09
C TYR A 105 -5.42 -28.68 -21.05
N LYS A 106 -5.30 -27.77 -20.07
CA LYS A 106 -6.11 -26.55 -20.01
C LYS A 106 -5.92 -25.66 -21.23
N LYS A 107 -4.67 -25.41 -21.64
CA LYS A 107 -4.39 -24.56 -22.82
C LYS A 107 -4.85 -25.18 -24.14
N LEU A 108 -4.86 -26.51 -24.23
CA LEU A 108 -5.37 -27.25 -25.39
C LEU A 108 -6.89 -27.46 -25.35
N SER A 109 -7.58 -27.00 -24.30
CA SER A 109 -9.00 -27.28 -24.06
C SER A 109 -9.32 -28.79 -24.08
N ARG A 110 -8.39 -29.61 -23.59
CA ARG A 110 -8.54 -31.06 -23.43
C ARG A 110 -9.18 -31.38 -22.08
N TRP A 111 -10.47 -31.09 -21.98
CA TRP A 111 -11.24 -31.23 -20.75
C TRP A 111 -11.38 -32.67 -20.22
N PRO A 112 -11.52 -33.72 -21.05
CA PRO A 112 -11.58 -35.10 -20.57
C PRO A 112 -10.31 -35.48 -19.79
N GLU A 113 -9.13 -35.19 -20.34
CA GLU A 113 -7.86 -35.46 -19.68
C GLU A 113 -7.65 -34.59 -18.43
N CYS A 114 -8.06 -33.32 -18.45
CA CYS A 114 -8.06 -32.48 -17.25
C CYS A 114 -8.90 -33.11 -16.13
N ASN A 115 -10.07 -33.63 -16.47
CA ASN A 115 -11.01 -34.22 -15.53
C ASN A 115 -10.43 -35.49 -14.90
N ALA A 116 -10.01 -36.44 -15.74
CA ALA A 116 -9.44 -37.70 -15.31
C ALA A 116 -8.18 -37.50 -14.45
N LEU A 117 -7.30 -36.58 -14.85
CA LEU A 117 -6.11 -36.23 -14.06
C LEU A 117 -6.48 -35.63 -12.70
N SER A 118 -7.42 -34.66 -12.67
CA SER A 118 -7.86 -34.03 -11.42
C SER A 118 -8.48 -35.07 -10.47
N ARG A 119 -9.35 -35.94 -11.00
CA ARG A 119 -9.94 -37.05 -10.25
C ARG A 119 -8.87 -37.97 -9.69
N ARG A 120 -7.93 -38.44 -10.52
CA ARG A 120 -6.83 -39.31 -10.11
C ARG A 120 -5.99 -38.69 -8.99
N LEU A 121 -5.73 -37.40 -9.06
CA LEU A 121 -4.98 -36.67 -8.02
C LEU A 121 -5.79 -36.49 -6.74
N LEU A 122 -7.10 -36.24 -6.84
CA LEU A 122 -8.02 -36.18 -5.69
C LEU A 122 -8.25 -37.54 -5.02
N LEU A 123 -8.16 -38.64 -5.77
CA LEU A 123 -8.15 -39.99 -5.19
C LEU A 123 -6.89 -40.24 -4.35
N LYS A 124 -5.75 -39.64 -4.72
CA LYS A 124 -4.48 -39.73 -3.98
C LYS A 124 -4.44 -38.77 -2.79
N ASN A 125 -4.92 -37.54 -2.96
CA ASN A 125 -5.03 -36.52 -1.92
C ASN A 125 -6.38 -35.80 -2.02
N SER A 126 -7.32 -36.15 -1.15
CA SER A 126 -8.68 -35.62 -1.17
C SER A 126 -8.83 -34.22 -0.54
N ASP A 127 -7.73 -33.57 -0.14
CA ASP A 127 -7.72 -32.23 0.49
C ASP A 127 -7.11 -31.14 -0.42
N ASP A 128 -6.76 -31.47 -1.67
CA ASP A 128 -6.10 -30.53 -2.58
C ASP A 128 -7.12 -29.65 -3.35
N TRP A 129 -7.31 -28.43 -2.87
CA TRP A 129 -8.31 -27.50 -3.39
C TRP A 129 -8.12 -27.14 -4.87
N GLN A 130 -6.87 -27.06 -5.35
CA GLN A 130 -6.60 -26.69 -6.74
C GLN A 130 -7.16 -27.70 -7.74
N PHE A 131 -7.17 -28.98 -7.36
CA PHE A 131 -7.70 -30.06 -8.18
C PHE A 131 -9.21 -30.19 -8.06
N TYR A 132 -9.84 -29.81 -6.94
CA TYR A 132 -11.29 -29.67 -6.89
C TYR A 132 -11.78 -28.58 -7.86
N LEU A 133 -11.15 -27.40 -7.86
CA LEU A 133 -11.52 -26.33 -8.79
C LEU A 133 -11.39 -26.77 -10.24
N THR A 134 -10.25 -27.40 -10.59
CA THR A 134 -10.00 -27.89 -11.95
C THR A 134 -10.94 -29.04 -12.33
N TYR A 135 -11.22 -29.95 -11.41
CA TYR A 135 -12.19 -31.02 -11.60
C TYR A 135 -13.57 -30.44 -11.93
N PHE A 136 -14.07 -29.51 -11.13
CA PHE A 136 -15.36 -28.87 -11.40
C PHE A 136 -15.35 -28.10 -12.71
N ASP A 137 -14.33 -27.27 -12.98
CA ASP A 137 -14.20 -26.56 -14.26
C ASP A 137 -14.33 -27.54 -15.44
N SER A 138 -13.60 -28.66 -15.39
CA SER A 138 -13.61 -29.67 -16.45
C SER A 138 -14.95 -30.41 -16.59
N VAL A 139 -15.59 -30.84 -15.49
CA VAL A 139 -16.89 -31.52 -15.56
C VAL A 139 -17.93 -30.62 -16.22
N PHE A 140 -18.00 -29.35 -15.80
CA PHE A 140 -18.99 -28.42 -16.32
C PHE A 140 -18.75 -28.08 -17.80
N ARG A 141 -17.49 -28.02 -18.24
CA ARG A 141 -17.16 -27.90 -19.67
C ARG A 141 -17.59 -29.14 -20.46
N LEU A 142 -17.39 -30.34 -19.92
CA LEU A 142 -17.81 -31.58 -20.58
C LEU A 142 -19.34 -31.69 -20.70
N ILE A 143 -20.08 -31.21 -19.71
CA ILE A 143 -21.55 -31.10 -19.76
C ILE A 143 -21.96 -30.11 -20.86
N GLU A 144 -21.32 -28.93 -20.92
CA GLU A 144 -21.56 -27.91 -21.95
C GLU A 144 -21.27 -28.44 -23.36
N GLU A 145 -20.19 -29.19 -23.52
CA GLU A 145 -19.78 -29.81 -24.79
C GLU A 145 -20.60 -31.06 -25.16
N ALA A 146 -21.51 -31.51 -24.28
CA ALA A 146 -22.26 -32.76 -24.41
C ALA A 146 -21.34 -33.95 -24.74
N TRP A 147 -20.18 -34.01 -24.08
CA TRP A 147 -19.17 -35.02 -24.34
C TRP A 147 -19.68 -36.42 -23.99
N THR A 148 -19.34 -37.41 -24.81
CA THR A 148 -19.66 -38.82 -24.59
C THR A 148 -18.40 -39.67 -24.65
N PRO A 149 -18.30 -40.73 -23.83
CA PRO A 149 -17.13 -41.60 -23.83
C PRO A 149 -16.96 -42.34 -25.17
N PRO A 150 -15.72 -42.68 -25.55
CA PRO A 150 -15.46 -43.50 -26.73
C PRO A 150 -16.04 -44.92 -26.56
N ALA A 151 -16.42 -45.54 -27.68
CA ALA A 151 -17.06 -46.86 -27.68
C ALA A 151 -16.10 -48.01 -27.29
N GLU A 152 -14.80 -47.85 -27.54
CA GLU A 152 -13.76 -48.81 -27.18
C GLU A 152 -12.55 -48.07 -26.57
N GLY A 153 -11.92 -48.67 -25.55
CA GLY A 153 -10.76 -48.10 -24.86
C GLY A 153 -11.08 -47.34 -23.57
N GLU A 154 -10.07 -46.72 -22.97
CA GLU A 154 -10.23 -45.83 -21.82
C GLU A 154 -10.89 -44.51 -22.24
N HIS A 155 -11.58 -43.85 -21.31
CA HIS A 155 -12.29 -42.59 -21.58
C HIS A 155 -11.35 -41.47 -22.07
N SER A 156 -10.11 -41.45 -21.56
CA SER A 156 -9.09 -40.47 -21.90
C SER A 156 -7.69 -41.04 -21.69
N LEU A 157 -6.66 -40.27 -22.05
CA LEU A 157 -5.25 -40.60 -21.82
C LEU A 157 -4.85 -40.69 -20.33
N GLU A 158 -5.72 -40.27 -19.42
CA GLU A 158 -5.52 -40.29 -17.96
C GLU A 158 -6.51 -41.26 -17.27
N GLY A 159 -7.29 -42.01 -18.05
CA GLY A 159 -8.27 -42.97 -17.57
C GLY A 159 -9.69 -42.40 -17.53
N GLU A 160 -10.44 -42.81 -16.52
CA GLU A 160 -11.87 -42.55 -16.34
C GLU A 160 -12.20 -41.06 -16.18
N VAL A 161 -13.18 -40.62 -16.98
CA VAL A 161 -13.69 -39.24 -17.07
C VAL A 161 -15.14 -39.19 -16.57
N HIS A 162 -15.46 -38.21 -15.73
CA HIS A 162 -16.83 -37.86 -15.37
C HIS A 162 -17.31 -36.68 -16.22
N TYR A 163 -18.52 -36.79 -16.76
CA TYR A 163 -19.08 -35.85 -17.74
C TYR A 163 -20.53 -35.45 -17.45
N SER A 164 -21.06 -35.84 -16.29
CA SER A 164 -22.41 -35.51 -15.82
C SER A 164 -22.41 -34.94 -14.40
N ALA A 165 -23.48 -34.22 -14.06
CA ALA A 165 -23.68 -33.72 -12.71
C ALA A 165 -23.82 -34.88 -11.71
N GLU A 166 -24.51 -35.96 -12.09
CA GLU A 166 -24.70 -37.16 -11.26
C GLU A 166 -23.37 -37.80 -10.86
N GLU A 167 -22.44 -37.97 -11.80
CA GLU A 167 -21.12 -38.53 -11.51
C GLU A 167 -20.30 -37.60 -10.61
N ALA A 168 -20.40 -36.29 -10.81
CA ALA A 168 -19.73 -35.33 -9.96
C ALA A 168 -20.28 -35.31 -8.54
N VAL A 169 -21.61 -35.32 -8.38
CA VAL A 169 -22.28 -35.44 -7.09
C VAL A 169 -21.81 -36.71 -6.37
N LYS A 170 -21.91 -37.86 -7.04
CA LYS A 170 -21.50 -39.15 -6.48
C LYS A 170 -20.04 -39.15 -6.05
N PHE A 171 -19.14 -38.62 -6.89
CA PHE A 171 -17.72 -38.55 -6.56
C PHE A 171 -17.46 -37.77 -5.27
N ILE A 172 -18.07 -36.60 -5.11
CA ILE A 172 -17.91 -35.78 -3.90
C ILE A 172 -18.50 -36.47 -2.66
N GLU A 173 -19.67 -37.10 -2.78
CA GLU A 173 -20.27 -37.88 -1.68
C GLU A 173 -19.41 -39.08 -1.28
N ASP A 174 -18.81 -39.77 -2.25
CA ASP A 174 -17.85 -40.85 -2.01
C ASP A 174 -16.59 -40.33 -1.32
N ARG A 175 -16.08 -39.14 -1.70
CA ARG A 175 -14.93 -38.50 -1.02
C ARG A 175 -15.22 -38.18 0.44
N ILE A 176 -16.41 -37.65 0.74
CA ILE A 176 -16.85 -37.38 2.13
C ILE A 176 -16.99 -38.68 2.91
N THR A 177 -17.59 -39.71 2.31
CA THR A 177 -17.81 -41.00 2.97
C THR A 177 -16.49 -41.70 3.28
N GLU A 178 -15.52 -41.64 2.37
CA GLU A 178 -14.19 -42.22 2.58
C GLU A 178 -13.39 -41.44 3.62
N GLU A 179 -13.46 -40.10 3.60
CA GLU A 179 -12.86 -39.23 4.62
C GLU A 179 -13.41 -39.55 6.01
N SER A 180 -14.71 -39.81 6.14
CA SER A 180 -15.33 -40.10 7.44
C SER A 180 -14.82 -41.40 8.08
N LYS A 181 -14.14 -42.28 7.33
CA LYS A 181 -13.49 -43.51 7.85
C LYS A 181 -12.08 -43.25 8.36
N SER A 182 -11.49 -42.09 8.04
CA SER A 182 -10.15 -41.68 8.47
C SER A 182 -10.18 -41.15 9.90
N SER A 183 -9.07 -41.34 10.63
CA SER A 183 -8.86 -40.69 11.93
C SER A 183 -8.51 -39.20 11.80
N ARG A 184 -8.08 -38.77 10.61
CA ARG A 184 -7.78 -37.37 10.30
C ARG A 184 -8.96 -36.77 9.55
N HIS A 185 -9.56 -35.74 10.17
CA HIS A 185 -10.64 -34.99 9.54
C HIS A 185 -10.12 -34.01 8.49
N LEU A 186 -10.55 -34.16 7.24
CA LEU A 186 -10.15 -33.32 6.11
C LEU A 186 -11.27 -32.36 5.73
N ARG A 187 -10.89 -31.12 5.36
CA ARG A 187 -11.85 -30.04 5.08
C ARG A 187 -12.31 -30.04 3.63
N GLY A 188 -11.41 -30.41 2.72
CA GLY A 188 -11.57 -30.35 1.27
C GLY A 188 -12.88 -30.96 0.77
N PRO A 189 -13.22 -32.22 1.09
CA PRO A 189 -14.45 -32.84 0.60
C PRO A 189 -15.73 -32.08 1.00
N HIS A 190 -15.77 -31.53 2.21
CA HIS A 190 -16.93 -30.78 2.70
C HIS A 190 -17.07 -29.43 2.00
N LEU A 191 -15.96 -28.71 1.78
CA LEU A 191 -15.96 -27.45 1.03
C LEU A 191 -16.25 -27.70 -0.45
N ALA A 192 -15.78 -28.81 -1.01
CA ALA A 192 -16.03 -29.20 -2.39
C ALA A 192 -17.53 -29.44 -2.65
N LYS A 193 -18.26 -29.96 -1.65
CA LYS A 193 -19.71 -30.11 -1.72
C LYS A 193 -20.43 -28.75 -1.82
N LEU A 194 -20.01 -27.75 -1.02
CA LEU A 194 -20.55 -26.38 -1.11
C LEU A 194 -20.22 -25.71 -2.44
N GLU A 195 -19.00 -25.88 -2.95
CA GLU A 195 -18.59 -25.34 -4.25
C GLU A 195 -19.34 -25.99 -5.42
N LEU A 196 -19.59 -27.30 -5.37
CA LEU A 196 -20.40 -27.98 -6.38
C LEU A 196 -21.83 -27.45 -6.41
N ILE A 197 -22.46 -27.25 -5.24
CA ILE A 197 -23.78 -26.63 -5.14
C ILE A 197 -23.78 -25.24 -5.79
N ARG A 198 -22.81 -24.38 -5.45
CA ARG A 198 -22.69 -23.04 -6.02
C ARG A 198 -22.69 -23.08 -7.54
N ARG A 199 -21.89 -23.97 -8.13
CA ARG A 199 -21.75 -24.09 -9.58
C ARG A 199 -22.98 -24.68 -10.25
N LEU A 200 -23.66 -25.64 -9.62
CA LEU A 200 -24.93 -26.16 -10.13
C LEU A 200 -26.02 -25.07 -10.13
N ARG A 201 -26.09 -24.25 -9.05
CA ARG A 201 -26.98 -23.08 -8.98
C ARG A 201 -26.72 -22.08 -10.08
N SER A 202 -25.45 -21.72 -10.30
CA SER A 202 -25.10 -20.70 -11.29
C SER A 202 -25.43 -21.12 -12.72
N GLN A 203 -25.50 -22.42 -13.00
CA GLN A 203 -25.90 -22.97 -14.30
C GLN A 203 -27.39 -23.27 -14.43
N GLY A 204 -28.18 -23.12 -13.36
CA GLY A 204 -29.60 -23.46 -13.36
C GLY A 204 -29.88 -24.97 -13.44
N CYS A 205 -28.93 -25.81 -13.03
CA CYS A 205 -29.12 -27.26 -12.97
C CYS A 205 -30.02 -27.62 -11.78
N ASN A 206 -31.14 -28.29 -12.04
CA ASN A 206 -32.06 -28.70 -10.99
C ASN A 206 -31.44 -29.74 -10.03
N ASP A 207 -30.40 -30.47 -10.40
CA ASP A 207 -29.81 -31.55 -9.59
C ASP A 207 -29.16 -31.11 -8.27
N GLU A 208 -29.07 -29.80 -8.03
CA GLU A 208 -28.59 -29.26 -6.75
C GLU A 208 -29.35 -29.80 -5.54
N TYR A 209 -30.68 -30.06 -5.65
CA TYR A 209 -31.47 -30.58 -4.53
C TYR A 209 -30.94 -31.92 -4.01
N LYS A 210 -30.20 -32.68 -4.83
CA LYS A 210 -29.61 -33.96 -4.45
C LYS A 210 -28.48 -33.79 -3.43
N LEU A 211 -27.82 -32.63 -3.38
CA LEU A 211 -26.71 -32.36 -2.46
C LEU A 211 -27.17 -31.84 -1.09
N GLY A 212 -28.40 -31.32 -0.99
CA GLY A 212 -28.99 -30.79 0.23
C GLY A 212 -28.93 -29.26 0.33
N ASP A 213 -29.47 -28.73 1.43
CA ASP A 213 -29.57 -27.29 1.66
C ASP A 213 -28.24 -26.69 2.16
N PRO A 214 -27.72 -25.60 1.57
CA PRO A 214 -26.46 -24.98 2.01
C PRO A 214 -26.47 -24.49 3.46
N GLU A 215 -27.61 -24.02 3.98
CA GLU A 215 -27.74 -23.65 5.41
C GLU A 215 -27.34 -24.84 6.29
N GLU A 216 -27.90 -26.02 6.01
CA GLU A 216 -27.62 -27.24 6.76
C GLU A 216 -26.19 -27.75 6.54
N LEU A 217 -25.66 -27.67 5.30
CA LEU A 217 -24.29 -28.08 5.02
C LEU A 217 -23.25 -27.20 5.72
N MET A 218 -23.46 -25.88 5.74
CA MET A 218 -22.61 -24.94 6.49
C MET A 218 -22.73 -25.18 7.99
N PHE A 219 -23.93 -25.49 8.50
CA PHE A 219 -24.13 -25.87 9.91
C PHE A 219 -23.40 -27.16 10.28
N GLN A 220 -23.45 -28.19 9.43
CA GLN A 220 -22.71 -29.44 9.63
C GLN A 220 -21.20 -29.23 9.56
N TYR A 221 -20.73 -28.39 8.65
CA TYR A 221 -19.33 -27.99 8.57
C TYR A 221 -18.88 -27.33 9.87
N PHE A 222 -19.66 -26.37 10.38
CA PHE A 222 -19.39 -25.72 11.66
C PHE A 222 -19.37 -26.72 12.83
N LYS A 223 -20.28 -27.69 12.88
CA LYS A 223 -20.25 -28.75 13.91
C LYS A 223 -18.95 -29.56 13.89
N LYS A 224 -18.38 -29.81 12.72
CA LYS A 224 -17.15 -30.60 12.55
C LYS A 224 -15.87 -29.79 12.80
N PHE A 225 -15.82 -28.55 12.32
CA PHE A 225 -14.60 -27.74 12.28
C PHE A 225 -14.68 -26.42 13.05
N GLY A 226 -15.78 -26.15 13.75
CA GLY A 226 -16.02 -24.88 14.45
C GLY A 226 -15.04 -24.58 15.58
N ASP A 227 -14.41 -25.61 16.14
CA ASP A 227 -13.33 -25.47 17.14
C ASP A 227 -11.97 -25.09 16.49
N LYS A 228 -11.91 -24.94 15.16
CA LYS A 228 -10.71 -24.54 14.42
C LYS A 228 -10.78 -23.07 14.02
N PRO A 229 -9.68 -22.31 14.17
CA PRO A 229 -9.63 -20.90 13.76
C PRO A 229 -9.97 -20.63 12.29
N CYS A 230 -9.74 -21.62 11.39
CA CYS A 230 -10.03 -21.49 9.96
C CYS A 230 -11.51 -21.65 9.59
N CYS A 231 -12.40 -22.05 10.52
CA CYS A 231 -13.81 -22.26 10.21
C CYS A 231 -14.48 -21.03 9.59
N PHE A 232 -14.15 -19.84 10.12
CA PHE A 232 -14.64 -18.58 9.56
C PHE A 232 -14.16 -18.35 8.13
N THR A 233 -12.87 -18.47 7.84
CA THR A 233 -12.32 -18.19 6.50
C THR A 233 -12.83 -19.17 5.46
N ASP A 234 -13.05 -20.42 5.86
CA ASP A 234 -13.60 -21.45 4.99
C ASP A 234 -15.08 -21.19 4.69
N LEU A 235 -15.88 -20.77 5.67
CA LEU A 235 -17.30 -20.44 5.46
C LEU A 235 -17.53 -19.05 4.83
N LYS A 236 -16.63 -18.08 5.05
CA LYS A 236 -16.72 -16.70 4.51
C LYS A 236 -16.95 -16.71 3.01
N VAL A 237 -16.25 -17.58 2.28
CA VAL A 237 -16.37 -17.61 0.83
C VAL A 237 -17.71 -18.15 0.37
N PHE A 238 -18.45 -18.93 1.18
CA PHE A 238 -19.73 -19.60 0.87
C PHE A 238 -20.99 -18.93 1.43
N VAL A 239 -20.84 -17.81 2.15
CA VAL A 239 -21.96 -17.10 2.77
C VAL A 239 -22.98 -16.56 1.76
N ASP A 240 -22.58 -16.38 0.51
CA ASP A 240 -23.46 -15.97 -0.61
C ASP A 240 -24.51 -17.03 -0.97
N LEU A 241 -24.32 -18.29 -0.56
CA LEU A 241 -25.31 -19.35 -0.73
C LEU A 241 -26.49 -19.24 0.26
N LEU A 242 -26.34 -18.46 1.33
CA LEU A 242 -27.41 -18.19 2.28
C LEU A 242 -28.30 -17.05 1.76
N PRO A 243 -29.63 -17.22 1.76
CA PRO A 243 -30.56 -16.11 1.58
C PRO A 243 -30.34 -15.02 2.62
N ALA A 244 -30.33 -13.76 2.20
CA ALA A 244 -30.10 -12.61 3.10
C ALA A 244 -31.09 -12.56 4.29
N THR A 245 -32.30 -13.10 4.13
CA THR A 245 -33.35 -13.15 5.15
C THR A 245 -33.11 -14.21 6.23
N GLN A 246 -32.21 -15.17 6.00
CA GLN A 246 -31.99 -16.32 6.90
C GLN A 246 -30.81 -16.14 7.83
N GLY A 247 -30.02 -15.06 7.71
CA GLY A 247 -28.80 -14.85 8.49
C GLY A 247 -29.02 -14.98 10.01
N THR A 248 -30.04 -14.32 10.56
CA THR A 248 -30.36 -14.40 12.01
C THR A 248 -30.76 -15.82 12.43
N LYS A 249 -31.55 -16.53 11.61
CA LYS A 249 -31.98 -17.90 11.89
C LYS A 249 -30.78 -18.85 11.92
N PHE A 250 -29.89 -18.73 10.93
CA PHE A 250 -28.67 -19.52 10.83
C PHE A 250 -27.74 -19.30 12.03
N ILE A 251 -27.50 -18.05 12.43
CA ILE A 251 -26.71 -17.75 13.64
C ILE A 251 -27.32 -18.37 14.90
N ASN A 252 -28.63 -18.27 15.09
CA ASN A 252 -29.29 -18.89 16.24
C ASN A 252 -29.16 -20.43 16.23
N GLN A 253 -29.21 -21.05 15.05
CA GLN A 253 -28.98 -22.50 14.91
C GLN A 253 -27.54 -22.88 15.29
N LEU A 254 -26.54 -22.09 14.88
CA LEU A 254 -25.14 -22.31 15.26
C LEU A 254 -24.92 -22.14 16.76
N LEU A 255 -25.49 -21.09 17.37
CA LEU A 255 -25.41 -20.86 18.82
C LEU A 255 -25.98 -22.04 19.62
N GLY A 256 -27.05 -22.66 19.13
CA GLY A 256 -27.72 -23.78 19.81
C GLY A 256 -26.87 -25.04 20.00
N VAL A 257 -25.72 -25.15 19.32
CA VAL A 257 -24.81 -26.31 19.45
C VAL A 257 -23.49 -25.98 20.15
N VAL A 258 -23.24 -24.71 20.47
CA VAL A 258 -22.06 -24.30 21.20
C VAL A 258 -22.28 -24.59 22.70
N PRO A 259 -21.40 -25.34 23.37
CA PRO A 259 -21.56 -25.66 24.79
C PRO A 259 -21.22 -24.43 25.65
N LEU A 260 -22.22 -23.60 25.90
CA LEU A 260 -22.15 -22.45 26.82
C LEU A 260 -22.78 -22.79 28.17
N SER A 261 -22.34 -22.11 29.21
CA SER A 261 -22.99 -22.19 30.53
C SER A 261 -24.43 -21.71 30.46
N THR A 262 -25.29 -22.26 31.33
CA THR A 262 -26.68 -21.82 31.45
C THR A 262 -26.74 -20.32 31.77
N PRO A 263 -27.43 -19.48 30.97
CA PRO A 263 -27.65 -18.09 31.32
C PRO A 263 -28.53 -18.02 32.57
N THR A 264 -28.13 -17.21 33.54
CA THR A 264 -29.00 -16.81 34.67
C THR A 264 -29.38 -15.34 34.47
N GLU A 265 -30.47 -14.87 35.08
CA GLU A 265 -31.03 -13.53 34.85
C GLU A 265 -29.98 -12.39 34.97
N ASP A 266 -28.92 -12.61 35.75
CA ASP A 266 -27.82 -11.65 35.98
C ASP A 266 -26.45 -12.05 35.38
N LYS A 267 -26.30 -13.19 34.68
CA LYS A 267 -24.99 -13.66 34.18
C LYS A 267 -25.02 -14.13 32.74
N LEU A 268 -24.09 -13.59 31.95
CA LEU A 268 -23.82 -13.96 30.58
C LEU A 268 -23.46 -15.45 30.45
N ALA A 269 -23.92 -16.10 29.39
CA ALA A 269 -23.53 -17.48 29.06
C ALA A 269 -22.07 -17.51 28.57
N LEU A 270 -21.20 -18.25 29.23
CA LEU A 270 -19.75 -18.28 28.96
C LEU A 270 -19.30 -19.67 28.48
N PRO A 271 -18.27 -19.76 27.63
CA PRO A 271 -17.69 -21.05 27.23
C PRO A 271 -16.95 -21.71 28.40
N SER A 272 -17.02 -23.04 28.47
CA SER A 272 -16.36 -23.84 29.52
C SER A 272 -14.92 -24.24 29.18
N ASP A 273 -14.56 -24.29 27.90
CA ASP A 273 -13.24 -24.68 27.42
C ASP A 273 -12.84 -23.92 26.14
N ILE A 274 -11.60 -24.14 25.69
CA ILE A 274 -11.01 -23.46 24.53
C ILE A 274 -11.75 -23.81 23.22
N ARG A 275 -12.30 -25.03 23.10
CA ARG A 275 -13.01 -25.46 21.88
C ARG A 275 -14.36 -24.76 21.78
N ALA A 276 -15.11 -24.72 22.88
CA ALA A 276 -16.36 -23.99 23.01
C ALA A 276 -16.16 -22.49 22.77
N LEU A 277 -15.06 -21.94 23.29
CA LEU A 277 -14.68 -20.54 23.09
C LEU A 277 -14.44 -20.24 21.62
N GLN A 278 -13.66 -21.07 20.91
CA GLN A 278 -13.36 -20.90 19.49
C GLN A 278 -14.60 -21.07 18.61
N GLN A 279 -15.49 -22.02 18.95
CA GLN A 279 -16.78 -22.19 18.28
C GLN A 279 -17.64 -20.93 18.43
N HIS A 280 -17.81 -20.43 19.65
CA HIS A 280 -18.57 -19.20 19.89
C HIS A 280 -17.95 -18.01 19.15
N LEU A 281 -16.62 -17.87 19.18
CA LEU A 281 -15.91 -16.80 18.48
C LEU A 281 -16.18 -16.84 16.97
N CYS A 282 -16.16 -18.02 16.35
CA CYS A 282 -16.53 -18.20 14.96
C CYS A 282 -17.98 -17.76 14.69
N VAL A 283 -18.93 -18.08 15.57
CA VAL A 283 -20.32 -17.61 15.45
C VAL A 283 -20.41 -16.08 15.51
N VAL A 284 -19.65 -15.45 16.41
CA VAL A 284 -19.59 -13.98 16.49
C VAL A 284 -19.01 -13.36 15.22
N GLN A 285 -17.95 -13.97 14.65
CA GLN A 285 -17.37 -13.52 13.38
C GLN A 285 -18.36 -13.67 12.21
N LEU A 286 -19.11 -14.77 12.15
CA LEU A 286 -20.18 -14.96 11.15
C LEU A 286 -21.34 -13.99 11.36
N THR A 287 -21.67 -13.66 12.62
CA THR A 287 -22.70 -12.66 12.97
C THR A 287 -22.33 -11.28 12.43
N ARG A 288 -21.06 -10.89 12.56
CA ARG A 288 -20.51 -9.66 11.97
C ARG A 288 -20.56 -9.71 10.44
N LEU A 289 -20.08 -10.80 9.82
CA LEU A 289 -20.03 -10.98 8.36
C LEU A 289 -21.41 -10.94 7.70
N LEU A 290 -22.45 -11.45 8.37
CA LEU A 290 -23.84 -11.39 7.92
C LEU A 290 -24.49 -10.01 8.12
N GLY A 291 -23.72 -9.01 8.56
CA GLY A 291 -24.17 -7.62 8.70
C GLY A 291 -24.99 -7.34 9.97
N LEU A 292 -25.20 -8.32 10.84
CA LEU A 292 -26.14 -8.18 11.96
C LEU A 292 -25.72 -7.09 12.96
N TYR A 293 -24.43 -6.95 13.26
CA TYR A 293 -23.93 -5.85 14.09
C TYR A 293 -24.04 -4.47 13.45
N HIS A 294 -24.03 -4.39 12.11
CA HIS A 294 -24.14 -3.12 11.40
C HIS A 294 -25.58 -2.57 11.40
N THR A 295 -26.58 -3.44 11.55
CA THR A 295 -28.00 -3.05 11.63
C THR A 295 -28.43 -2.53 13.01
N MET A 296 -27.60 -2.72 14.03
CA MET A 296 -27.87 -2.32 15.40
C MET A 296 -27.74 -0.81 15.60
N ASP A 297 -28.54 -0.25 16.51
CA ASP A 297 -28.35 1.13 16.96
C ASP A 297 -27.11 1.26 17.88
N LYS A 298 -26.73 2.51 18.20
CA LYS A 298 -25.56 2.82 19.02
C LYS A 298 -25.58 2.10 20.38
N ASN A 299 -26.72 2.05 21.08
CA ASN A 299 -26.81 1.45 22.41
C ASN A 299 -26.69 -0.06 22.35
N GLN A 300 -27.29 -0.67 21.33
CA GLN A 300 -27.14 -2.10 21.04
C GLN A 300 -25.69 -2.45 20.70
N LYS A 301 -25.02 -1.67 19.85
CA LYS A 301 -23.59 -1.85 19.54
C LYS A 301 -22.71 -1.74 20.80
N LEU A 302 -22.97 -0.77 21.68
CA LEU A 302 -22.26 -0.66 22.97
C LEU A 302 -22.56 -1.84 23.92
N SER A 303 -23.76 -2.43 23.85
CA SER A 303 -24.05 -3.67 24.57
C SER A 303 -23.23 -4.84 24.04
N VAL A 304 -23.10 -4.97 22.72
CA VAL A 304 -22.25 -5.97 22.08
C VAL A 304 -20.79 -5.80 22.50
N VAL A 305 -20.26 -4.57 22.50
CA VAL A 305 -18.89 -4.28 22.98
C VAL A 305 -18.69 -4.78 24.41
N ARG A 306 -19.62 -4.46 25.32
CA ARG A 306 -19.57 -4.93 26.72
C ARG A 306 -19.59 -6.45 26.81
N GLU A 307 -20.45 -7.11 26.04
CA GLU A 307 -20.51 -8.57 25.99
C GLU A 307 -19.17 -9.18 25.52
N LEU A 308 -18.64 -8.69 24.40
CA LEU A 308 -17.39 -9.17 23.83
C LEU A 308 -16.22 -8.98 24.80
N MET A 309 -16.17 -7.86 25.53
CA MET A 309 -15.14 -7.63 26.53
C MET A 309 -15.28 -8.54 27.75
N LEU A 310 -16.50 -8.84 28.21
CA LEU A 310 -16.70 -9.86 29.25
C LEU A 310 -16.21 -11.25 28.80
N ARG A 311 -16.45 -11.61 27.54
CA ARG A 311 -15.94 -12.87 26.95
C ARG A 311 -14.42 -12.86 26.80
N TYR A 312 -13.84 -11.73 26.40
CA TYR A 312 -12.39 -11.55 26.29
C TYR A 312 -11.71 -11.84 27.64
N GLN A 313 -12.17 -11.15 28.69
CA GLN A 313 -11.64 -11.26 30.06
C GLN A 313 -11.78 -12.68 30.61
N HIS A 314 -12.96 -13.31 30.46
CA HIS A 314 -13.13 -14.72 30.83
C HIS A 314 -12.20 -15.64 30.04
N GLY A 315 -11.98 -15.36 28.76
CA GLY A 315 -11.12 -16.17 27.91
C GLY A 315 -9.64 -16.15 28.28
N LEU A 316 -9.17 -15.09 28.95
CA LEU A 316 -7.79 -15.00 29.46
C LEU A 316 -7.49 -16.07 30.52
N GLU A 317 -8.52 -16.58 31.22
CA GLU A 317 -8.37 -17.67 32.18
C GLU A 317 -7.82 -18.95 31.53
N PHE A 318 -8.16 -19.21 30.27
CA PHE A 318 -7.70 -20.40 29.56
C PHE A 318 -6.26 -20.28 29.04
N GLY A 319 -5.76 -19.06 28.85
CA GLY A 319 -4.45 -18.79 28.26
C GLY A 319 -3.37 -18.32 29.23
N LYS A 320 -3.58 -18.47 30.56
CA LYS A 320 -2.61 -18.09 31.60
C LYS A 320 -1.23 -18.76 31.45
N SER A 321 -1.19 -19.95 30.86
CA SER A 321 0.05 -20.70 30.61
C SER A 321 0.64 -20.51 29.22
N CYS A 322 0.03 -19.68 28.36
CA CYS A 322 0.55 -19.42 27.02
C CYS A 322 1.92 -18.75 27.09
N LEU A 323 2.80 -19.12 26.16
CA LEU A 323 4.05 -18.39 25.98
C LEU A 323 3.74 -16.98 25.48
N LYS A 324 4.60 -16.00 25.79
CA LYS A 324 4.41 -14.60 25.32
C LYS A 324 4.37 -14.47 23.79
N THR A 325 4.90 -15.45 23.07
CA THR A 325 4.91 -15.56 21.61
C THR A 325 3.65 -16.17 21.02
N GLU A 326 2.81 -16.80 21.86
CA GLU A 326 1.53 -17.36 21.47
C GLU A 326 0.42 -16.33 21.73
N LEU A 327 -0.57 -16.29 20.84
CA LEU A 327 -1.73 -15.43 21.03
C LEU A 327 -2.65 -15.99 22.10
N GLN A 328 -3.35 -15.12 22.83
CA GLN A 328 -4.40 -15.56 23.72
C GLN A 328 -5.57 -16.11 22.90
N PHE A 329 -6.23 -17.16 23.40
CA PHE A 329 -7.35 -17.80 22.71
C PHE A 329 -8.54 -16.85 22.47
N SER A 330 -8.65 -15.78 23.26
CA SER A 330 -9.76 -14.83 23.22
C SER A 330 -9.44 -13.49 22.55
N ASP A 331 -8.23 -13.27 22.01
CA ASP A 331 -7.80 -11.97 21.47
C ASP A 331 -8.76 -11.38 20.43
N TYR A 332 -9.39 -12.23 19.61
CA TYR A 332 -10.30 -11.76 18.57
C TYR A 332 -11.64 -11.25 19.11
N TYR A 333 -12.03 -11.56 20.36
CA TYR A 333 -13.14 -10.86 21.01
C TYR A 333 -12.82 -9.38 21.21
N CYS A 334 -11.59 -9.05 21.63
CA CYS A 334 -11.14 -7.67 21.75
C CYS A 334 -11.11 -6.98 20.38
N LEU A 335 -10.57 -7.63 19.34
CA LEU A 335 -10.59 -7.07 17.97
C LEU A 335 -12.01 -6.77 17.47
N LEU A 336 -12.95 -7.70 17.68
CA LEU A 336 -14.35 -7.49 17.30
C LEU A 336 -14.99 -6.34 18.08
N ALA A 337 -14.71 -6.21 19.37
CA ALA A 337 -15.18 -5.09 20.19
C ALA A 337 -14.63 -3.76 19.67
N VAL A 338 -13.34 -3.71 19.35
CA VAL A 338 -12.66 -2.55 18.76
C VAL A 338 -13.28 -2.18 17.42
N HIS A 339 -13.53 -3.14 16.52
CA HIS A 339 -14.16 -2.83 15.24
C HIS A 339 -15.56 -2.22 15.42
N VAL A 340 -16.36 -2.73 16.38
CA VAL A 340 -17.68 -2.15 16.68
C VAL A 340 -17.56 -0.73 17.25
N LEU A 341 -16.58 -0.46 18.11
CA LEU A 341 -16.31 0.90 18.62
C LEU A 341 -15.90 1.86 17.49
N ILE A 342 -15.06 1.41 16.57
CA ILE A 342 -14.66 2.21 15.42
C ILE A 342 -15.86 2.47 14.48
N ASP A 343 -16.77 1.52 14.31
CA ASP A 343 -18.02 1.77 13.57
C ASP A 343 -18.85 2.87 14.25
N ILE A 344 -19.00 2.82 15.57
CA ILE A 344 -19.71 3.86 16.33
C ILE A 344 -19.05 5.22 16.12
N TRP A 345 -17.71 5.30 16.23
CA TRP A 345 -16.97 6.54 16.03
C TRP A 345 -17.18 7.09 14.61
N ARG A 346 -17.05 6.26 13.57
CA ARG A 346 -17.20 6.71 12.18
C ARG A 346 -18.63 7.08 11.81
N GLU A 347 -19.63 6.40 12.36
CA GLU A 347 -21.04 6.65 12.04
C GLU A 347 -21.62 7.83 12.83
N THR A 348 -21.10 8.11 14.03
CA THR A 348 -21.69 9.12 14.94
C THR A 348 -20.77 10.30 15.27
N GLY A 349 -19.47 10.20 14.97
CA GLY A 349 -18.46 11.17 15.39
C GLY A 349 -18.16 11.16 16.89
N ASP A 350 -18.53 10.09 17.60
CA ASP A 350 -18.35 10.00 19.05
C ASP A 350 -16.90 9.63 19.43
N GLU A 351 -16.15 10.63 19.90
CA GLU A 351 -14.74 10.47 20.26
C GLU A 351 -14.53 9.55 21.47
N THR A 352 -15.53 9.34 22.34
CA THR A 352 -15.33 8.42 23.48
C THR A 352 -15.10 7.00 23.02
N ALA A 353 -15.69 6.61 21.89
CA ALA A 353 -15.55 5.26 21.33
C ALA A 353 -14.12 4.98 20.85
N VAL A 354 -13.43 5.96 20.25
CA VAL A 354 -12.04 5.77 19.78
C VAL A 354 -11.05 5.72 20.96
N TRP A 355 -11.27 6.49 22.03
CA TRP A 355 -10.47 6.38 23.25
C TRP A 355 -10.65 5.05 23.95
N GLN A 356 -11.89 4.55 24.00
CA GLN A 356 -12.16 3.21 24.51
C GLN A 356 -11.46 2.15 23.64
N ALA A 357 -11.55 2.25 22.31
CA ALA A 357 -10.88 1.31 21.40
C ALA A 357 -9.36 1.25 21.63
N LEU A 358 -8.68 2.40 21.77
CA LEU A 358 -7.26 2.45 22.10
C LEU A 358 -6.95 1.82 23.46
N THR A 359 -7.80 2.07 24.46
CA THR A 359 -7.65 1.52 25.80
C THR A 359 -7.72 -0.02 25.76
N LEU A 360 -8.70 -0.59 25.05
CA LEU A 360 -8.85 -2.05 24.91
C LEU A 360 -7.70 -2.68 24.13
N LEU A 361 -7.19 -2.00 23.10
CA LEU A 361 -6.05 -2.49 22.33
C LEU A 361 -4.74 -2.46 23.14
N GLU A 362 -4.49 -1.40 23.91
CA GLU A 362 -3.31 -1.32 24.80
C GLU A 362 -3.39 -2.38 25.90
N GLU A 363 -4.54 -2.54 26.56
CA GLU A 363 -4.77 -3.61 27.53
C GLU A 363 -4.53 -4.98 26.89
N GLY A 364 -5.16 -5.23 25.73
CA GLY A 364 -5.02 -6.48 24.98
C GLY A 364 -3.58 -6.80 24.60
N LEU A 365 -2.82 -5.78 24.19
CA LEU A 365 -1.41 -5.94 23.85
C LEU A 365 -0.54 -6.27 25.07
N THR A 366 -0.91 -5.85 26.28
CA THR A 366 -0.19 -6.28 27.49
C THR A 366 -0.37 -7.76 27.81
N HIS A 367 -1.54 -8.32 27.50
CA HIS A 367 -1.84 -9.75 27.68
C HIS A 367 -1.33 -10.62 26.53
N SER A 368 -1.24 -10.06 25.31
CA SER A 368 -0.81 -10.73 24.09
C SER A 368 0.18 -9.87 23.29
N PRO A 369 1.43 -9.71 23.77
CA PRO A 369 2.39 -8.75 23.22
C PRO A 369 2.88 -9.10 21.80
N SER A 370 2.68 -10.34 21.35
CA SER A 370 3.01 -10.80 20.01
C SER A 370 1.87 -10.63 19.00
N ASN A 371 0.71 -10.11 19.41
CA ASN A 371 -0.44 -9.93 18.51
C ASN A 371 -0.20 -8.78 17.51
N ALA A 372 0.08 -9.15 16.25
CA ALA A 372 0.32 -8.19 15.18
C ALA A 372 -0.92 -7.35 14.85
N GLN A 373 -2.13 -7.90 14.96
CA GLN A 373 -3.36 -7.16 14.64
C GLN A 373 -3.62 -6.03 15.65
N PHE A 374 -3.34 -6.25 16.94
CA PHE A 374 -3.40 -5.17 17.93
C PHE A 374 -2.42 -4.05 17.60
N LYS A 375 -1.16 -4.39 17.29
CA LYS A 375 -0.14 -3.40 16.91
C LYS A 375 -0.53 -2.62 15.66
N LEU A 376 -0.99 -3.31 14.61
CA LEU A 376 -1.41 -2.68 13.36
C LEU A 376 -2.61 -1.75 13.57
N LEU A 377 -3.62 -2.15 14.35
CA LEU A 377 -4.76 -1.29 14.65
C LEU A 377 -4.38 -0.09 15.52
N LEU A 378 -3.52 -0.26 16.52
CA LEU A 378 -2.98 0.85 17.30
C LEU A 378 -2.23 1.84 16.40
N VAL A 379 -1.36 1.34 15.50
CA VAL A 379 -0.67 2.16 14.48
C VAL A 379 -1.69 2.98 13.70
N ARG A 380 -2.75 2.35 13.20
CA ARG A 380 -3.77 3.00 12.38
C ARG A 380 -4.57 4.05 13.15
N ILE A 381 -5.03 3.73 14.36
CA ILE A 381 -5.84 4.65 15.17
C ILE A 381 -5.00 5.81 15.68
N TYR A 382 -3.78 5.57 16.17
CA TYR A 382 -2.88 6.66 16.59
C TYR A 382 -2.59 7.63 15.43
N CYS A 383 -2.26 7.12 14.24
CA CYS A 383 -2.06 7.95 13.05
C CYS A 383 -3.32 8.77 12.71
N MET A 384 -4.52 8.18 12.76
CA MET A 384 -5.77 8.89 12.51
C MET A 384 -6.08 9.96 13.57
N LEU A 385 -5.66 9.77 14.81
CA LEU A 385 -5.76 10.79 15.86
C LEU A 385 -4.65 11.84 15.81
N GLY A 386 -3.68 11.72 14.90
CA GLY A 386 -2.55 12.63 14.73
C GLY A 386 -1.36 12.38 15.67
N ALA A 387 -1.32 11.23 16.35
CA ALA A 387 -0.20 10.81 17.19
C ALA A 387 0.68 9.80 16.45
N PHE A 388 1.97 10.05 16.35
CA PHE A 388 2.91 9.23 15.60
C PHE A 388 4.11 8.72 16.42
N GLU A 389 4.46 9.37 17.53
CA GLU A 389 5.50 8.87 18.44
C GLU A 389 5.25 7.39 18.87
N PRO A 390 4.07 7.00 19.39
CA PRO A 390 3.82 5.60 19.75
C PRO A 390 3.81 4.63 18.55
N VAL A 391 3.57 5.15 17.34
CA VAL A 391 3.51 4.34 16.11
C VAL A 391 4.89 3.77 15.77
N VAL A 392 5.95 4.54 15.99
CA VAL A 392 7.34 4.11 15.72
C VAL A 392 7.72 2.91 16.60
N ASP A 393 7.37 2.95 17.89
CA ASP A 393 7.64 1.86 18.83
C ASP A 393 6.83 0.60 18.49
N LEU A 394 5.55 0.77 18.17
CA LEU A 394 4.66 -0.33 17.79
C LEU A 394 5.14 -1.01 16.50
N TYR A 395 5.53 -0.22 15.50
CA TYR A 395 6.05 -0.74 14.23
C TYR A 395 7.41 -1.42 14.40
N SER A 396 8.29 -0.86 15.24
CA SER A 396 9.56 -1.50 15.58
C SER A 396 9.34 -2.83 16.31
N SER A 397 8.31 -2.91 17.16
CA SER A 397 7.90 -4.14 17.85
C SER A 397 7.26 -5.20 16.93
N LEU A 398 6.77 -4.82 15.74
CA LEU A 398 6.36 -5.78 14.70
C LEU A 398 7.56 -6.49 14.07
N ASP A 399 8.77 -5.96 14.23
CA ASP A 399 10.01 -6.47 13.63
C ASP A 399 9.92 -6.65 12.10
N ALA A 400 9.32 -5.64 11.44
CA ALA A 400 9.13 -5.64 10.00
C ALA A 400 10.46 -5.62 9.23
N LYS A 401 10.70 -6.63 8.38
CA LYS A 401 11.97 -6.85 7.67
C LYS A 401 11.78 -7.03 6.17
N HIS A 402 12.83 -6.64 5.42
CA HIS A 402 12.97 -6.91 4.00
C HIS A 402 11.71 -6.53 3.20
N ILE A 403 11.05 -7.51 2.56
CA ILE A 403 9.87 -7.32 1.72
C ILE A 403 8.72 -6.60 2.44
N GLN A 404 8.66 -6.69 3.78
CA GLN A 404 7.65 -6.01 4.57
C GLN A 404 7.79 -4.47 4.51
N HIS A 405 8.98 -3.95 4.20
CA HIS A 405 9.13 -2.51 3.96
C HIS A 405 8.37 -2.04 2.72
N ASP A 406 8.15 -2.90 1.71
CA ASP A 406 7.32 -2.58 0.54
C ASP A 406 5.82 -2.78 0.82
N THR A 407 5.48 -3.83 1.57
CA THR A 407 4.07 -4.22 1.74
C THR A 407 3.37 -3.54 2.93
N ILE A 408 4.05 -3.26 4.04
CA ILE A 408 3.46 -2.63 5.23
C ILE A 408 4.19 -1.35 5.67
N GLY A 409 5.36 -1.05 5.12
CA GLY A 409 6.14 0.17 5.42
C GLY A 409 5.42 1.47 5.09
N TYR A 410 4.44 1.43 4.18
CA TYR A 410 3.58 2.57 3.85
C TYR A 410 2.83 3.12 5.07
N LEU A 411 2.54 2.29 6.08
CA LEU A 411 1.88 2.72 7.32
C LEU A 411 2.73 3.72 8.12
N LEU A 412 4.05 3.71 7.96
CA LEU A 412 4.94 4.73 8.54
C LEU A 412 5.11 5.92 7.61
N THR A 413 5.53 5.68 6.38
CA THR A 413 5.96 6.76 5.47
C THR A 413 4.81 7.68 5.07
N ARG A 414 3.57 7.17 5.07
CA ARG A 414 2.37 7.97 4.81
C ARG A 414 2.13 9.05 5.88
N TYR A 415 2.52 8.78 7.13
CA TYR A 415 2.10 9.60 8.28
C TYR A 415 3.26 10.32 8.98
N ALA A 416 4.48 9.81 8.93
CA ALA A 416 5.60 10.35 9.69
C ALA A 416 5.85 11.84 9.40
N GLU A 417 6.07 12.19 8.13
CA GLU A 417 6.28 13.58 7.72
C GLU A 417 4.98 14.39 7.79
N SER A 418 3.85 13.77 7.43
CA SER A 418 2.51 14.37 7.48
C SER A 418 2.09 14.88 8.86
N LEU A 419 2.64 14.30 9.92
CA LEU A 419 2.37 14.65 11.32
C LEU A 419 3.53 15.42 11.97
N GLY A 420 4.49 15.90 11.18
CA GLY A 420 5.57 16.77 11.66
C GLY A 420 6.68 16.05 12.44
N GLN A 421 6.79 14.73 12.28
CA GLN A 421 7.82 13.89 12.93
C GLN A 421 8.94 13.60 11.93
N TYR A 422 9.74 14.63 11.63
CA TYR A 422 10.75 14.60 10.58
C TYR A 422 11.89 13.63 10.87
N ALA A 423 12.30 13.46 12.13
CA ALA A 423 13.32 12.48 12.50
C ALA A 423 12.85 11.04 12.20
N ALA A 424 11.63 10.70 12.60
CA ALA A 424 11.04 9.39 12.35
C ALA A 424 10.75 9.17 10.85
N ALA A 425 10.33 10.21 10.13
CA ALA A 425 10.12 10.17 8.68
C ALA A 425 11.44 9.89 7.94
N SER A 426 12.51 10.59 8.33
CA SER A 426 13.86 10.41 7.80
C SER A 426 14.33 8.96 7.98
N GLN A 427 14.16 8.41 9.19
CA GLN A 427 14.54 7.03 9.50
C GLN A 427 13.70 6.00 8.71
N SER A 428 12.39 6.20 8.62
CA SER A 428 11.48 5.33 7.89
C SER A 428 11.83 5.27 6.41
N CYS A 429 12.09 6.43 5.79
CA CYS A 429 12.53 6.49 4.39
C CYS A 429 13.88 5.77 4.20
N ASN A 430 14.83 5.96 5.11
CA ASN A 430 16.12 5.30 5.04
C ASN A 430 16.02 3.78 5.13
N PHE A 431 15.14 3.23 5.96
CA PHE A 431 14.94 1.78 6.03
C PHE A 431 14.39 1.21 4.72
N ALA A 432 13.37 1.85 4.14
CA ALA A 432 12.80 1.40 2.89
C ALA A 432 13.79 1.54 1.71
N LEU A 433 14.50 2.66 1.58
CA LEU A 433 15.51 2.85 0.52
C LEU A 433 16.66 1.84 0.62
N ARG A 434 17.14 1.54 1.82
CA ARG A 434 18.16 0.48 2.01
C ARG A 434 17.66 -0.86 1.49
N PHE A 435 16.40 -1.22 1.80
CA PHE A 435 15.79 -2.44 1.29
C PHE A 435 15.73 -2.44 -0.26
N PHE A 436 15.19 -1.39 -0.89
CA PHE A 436 15.06 -1.36 -2.35
C PHE A 436 16.41 -1.39 -3.07
N HIS A 437 17.41 -0.64 -2.60
CA HIS A 437 18.75 -0.64 -3.19
C HIS A 437 19.48 -1.98 -2.98
N SER A 438 19.37 -2.59 -1.79
CA SER A 438 19.89 -3.95 -1.56
C SER A 438 19.20 -4.96 -2.47
N ASN A 439 17.88 -4.91 -2.60
CA ASN A 439 17.12 -5.81 -3.46
C ASN A 439 17.53 -5.73 -4.93
N GLN A 440 17.82 -4.54 -5.45
CA GLN A 440 18.31 -4.36 -6.83
C GLN A 440 19.61 -5.12 -7.09
N LYS A 441 20.53 -5.06 -6.13
CA LYS A 441 21.82 -5.77 -6.19
C LYS A 441 21.63 -7.27 -5.99
N ASP A 442 20.97 -7.67 -4.91
CA ASP A 442 20.86 -9.06 -4.47
C ASP A 442 20.06 -9.88 -5.47
N THR A 443 18.91 -9.39 -5.95
CA THR A 443 18.10 -10.11 -6.95
C THR A 443 18.85 -10.30 -8.25
N SER A 444 19.67 -9.31 -8.66
CA SER A 444 20.51 -9.45 -9.86
C SER A 444 21.58 -10.54 -9.69
N GLU A 445 22.13 -10.69 -8.49
CA GLU A 445 23.06 -11.79 -8.18
C GLU A 445 22.35 -13.16 -8.15
N TYR A 446 21.16 -13.26 -7.55
CA TYR A 446 20.39 -14.49 -7.52
C TYR A 446 19.92 -14.94 -8.91
N ILE A 447 19.65 -14.00 -9.83
CA ILE A 447 19.43 -14.32 -11.24
C ILE A 447 20.67 -14.98 -11.85
N ILE A 448 21.87 -14.50 -11.57
CA ILE A 448 23.12 -15.11 -12.03
C ILE A 448 23.30 -16.50 -11.42
N GLN A 449 22.98 -16.67 -10.14
CA GLN A 449 23.07 -17.97 -9.45
C GLN A 449 22.08 -18.99 -10.01
N ALA A 450 20.88 -18.56 -10.44
CA ALA A 450 19.89 -19.44 -11.06
C ALA A 450 20.43 -20.15 -12.32
N TYR A 451 21.27 -19.49 -13.12
CA TYR A 451 21.97 -20.16 -14.23
C TYR A 451 22.92 -21.25 -13.74
N LYS A 452 23.63 -21.02 -12.64
CA LYS A 452 24.62 -21.98 -12.09
C LYS A 452 23.94 -23.22 -11.52
N TYR A 453 22.79 -23.06 -10.88
CA TYR A 453 22.02 -24.17 -10.29
C TYR A 453 21.04 -24.82 -11.27
N GLY A 454 20.91 -24.30 -12.50
CA GLY A 454 19.99 -24.84 -13.50
C GLY A 454 18.52 -24.51 -13.24
N ALA A 455 18.21 -23.51 -12.41
CA ALA A 455 16.84 -23.09 -12.11
C ALA A 455 16.28 -22.19 -13.22
N PHE A 456 16.22 -22.69 -14.46
CA PHE A 456 15.88 -21.88 -15.64
C PHE A 456 14.45 -21.34 -15.60
N GLU A 457 13.50 -22.12 -15.09
CA GLU A 457 12.09 -21.72 -14.95
C GLU A 457 11.90 -20.56 -13.97
N LYS A 458 12.81 -20.41 -12.99
CA LYS A 458 12.76 -19.33 -11.98
C LYS A 458 13.35 -18.02 -12.46
N ILE A 459 14.16 -18.01 -13.52
CA ILE A 459 14.77 -16.77 -14.03
C ILE A 459 13.71 -15.76 -14.50
N PRO A 460 12.69 -16.12 -15.32
CA PRO A 460 11.60 -15.21 -15.66
C PRO A 460 10.83 -14.70 -14.43
N GLU A 461 10.59 -15.57 -13.43
CA GLU A 461 9.94 -15.18 -12.17
C GLU A 461 10.78 -14.15 -11.39
N PHE A 462 12.10 -14.36 -11.26
CA PHE A 462 13.00 -13.41 -10.59
C PHE A 462 13.08 -12.07 -11.30
N ILE A 463 13.03 -12.07 -12.63
CA ILE A 463 13.01 -10.83 -13.42
C ILE A 463 11.69 -10.09 -13.22
N ALA A 464 10.55 -10.79 -13.25
CA ALA A 464 9.24 -10.21 -12.97
C ALA A 464 9.18 -9.64 -11.54
N PHE A 465 9.70 -10.38 -10.55
CA PHE A 465 9.80 -9.93 -9.16
C PHE A 465 10.67 -8.67 -9.03
N ARG A 466 11.86 -8.67 -9.65
CA ARG A 466 12.76 -7.51 -9.65
C ARG A 466 12.08 -6.29 -10.27
N ASN A 467 11.42 -6.46 -11.41
CA ASN A 467 10.72 -5.37 -12.09
C ASN A 467 9.54 -4.87 -11.25
N ARG A 468 8.78 -5.76 -10.61
CA ARG A 468 7.69 -5.41 -9.70
C ARG A 468 8.15 -4.56 -8.52
N LEU A 469 9.32 -4.86 -7.95
CA LEU A 469 9.90 -4.08 -6.85
C LEU A 469 10.53 -2.77 -7.32
N ASN A 470 11.22 -2.75 -8.46
CA ASN A 470 11.79 -1.53 -9.02
C ASN A 470 10.70 -0.53 -9.45
N ASN A 471 9.55 -1.04 -9.89
CA ASN A 471 8.41 -0.23 -10.28
C ASN A 471 7.42 -0.04 -9.12
N SER A 472 7.82 -0.32 -7.87
CA SER A 472 6.94 -0.14 -6.71
C SER A 472 6.53 1.32 -6.55
N LEU A 473 5.22 1.55 -6.36
CA LEU A 473 4.67 2.83 -5.95
C LEU A 473 5.32 3.33 -4.67
N HIS A 474 5.49 2.46 -3.68
CA HIS A 474 6.07 2.82 -2.40
C HIS A 474 7.54 3.23 -2.56
N PHE A 475 8.29 2.57 -3.45
CA PHE A 475 9.67 2.98 -3.74
C PHE A 475 9.73 4.40 -4.31
N ALA A 476 8.89 4.71 -5.30
CA ALA A 476 8.82 6.05 -5.88
C ALA A 476 8.45 7.11 -4.83
N GLN A 477 7.44 6.84 -4.00
CA GLN A 477 7.03 7.71 -2.89
C GLN A 477 8.19 7.97 -1.92
N VAL A 478 8.86 6.92 -1.44
CA VAL A 478 9.93 7.09 -0.46
C VAL A 478 11.11 7.87 -1.04
N ARG A 479 11.47 7.67 -2.31
CA ARG A 479 12.54 8.47 -2.95
C ARG A 479 12.19 9.94 -2.99
N THR A 480 10.99 10.27 -3.47
CA THR A 480 10.52 11.67 -3.57
C THR A 480 10.44 12.31 -2.19
N GLU A 481 9.85 11.64 -1.21
CA GLU A 481 9.72 12.18 0.15
C GLU A 481 11.08 12.28 0.87
N ARG A 482 12.01 11.33 0.64
CA ARG A 482 13.37 11.46 1.17
C ARG A 482 14.07 12.71 0.65
N MET A 483 14.01 12.94 -0.66
CA MET A 483 14.64 14.10 -1.29
C MET A 483 14.00 15.41 -0.83
N LEU A 484 12.67 15.45 -0.71
CA LEU A 484 11.96 16.62 -0.18
C LEU A 484 12.29 16.87 1.29
N LEU A 485 12.40 15.83 2.13
CA LEU A 485 12.83 15.95 3.52
C LEU A 485 14.26 16.47 3.64
N ASP A 486 15.21 15.98 2.83
CA ASP A 486 16.59 16.46 2.83
C ASP A 486 16.66 17.95 2.48
N LEU A 487 15.89 18.38 1.47
CA LEU A 487 15.76 19.79 1.15
C LEU A 487 15.13 20.58 2.30
N LEU A 488 14.00 20.12 2.82
CA LEU A 488 13.25 20.78 3.88
C LEU A 488 14.08 20.96 5.16
N LEU A 489 14.93 20.01 5.51
CA LEU A 489 15.69 20.02 6.77
C LEU A 489 17.06 20.71 6.64
N GLU A 490 17.69 20.70 5.46
CA GLU A 490 19.09 21.14 5.33
C GLU A 490 19.31 22.28 4.33
N ALA A 491 18.56 22.31 3.21
CA ALA A 491 18.81 23.24 2.12
C ALA A 491 18.50 24.69 2.51
N ASN A 492 19.45 25.59 2.27
CA ASN A 492 19.52 26.98 2.74
C ASN A 492 19.53 27.19 4.27
N ILE A 493 19.66 26.12 5.06
CA ILE A 493 19.92 26.19 6.52
C ILE A 493 21.41 25.97 6.78
N SER A 494 21.86 24.74 6.56
CA SER A 494 23.26 24.30 6.74
C SER A 494 24.01 24.28 5.41
N THR A 495 23.32 23.90 4.33
CA THR A 495 23.90 23.69 3.00
C THR A 495 23.18 24.59 1.99
N SER A 496 23.83 25.05 0.92
CA SER A 496 23.11 25.81 -0.12
C SER A 496 22.14 24.92 -0.90
N LEU A 497 21.02 25.46 -1.39
CA LEU A 497 20.09 24.69 -2.23
C LEU A 497 20.79 24.04 -3.44
N ALA A 498 21.69 24.78 -4.10
CA ALA A 498 22.45 24.27 -5.24
C ALA A 498 23.30 23.05 -4.90
N GLU A 499 23.97 23.07 -3.74
CA GLU A 499 24.82 21.98 -3.28
C GLU A 499 24.00 20.76 -2.85
N SER A 500 22.88 20.95 -2.14
CA SER A 500 21.95 19.87 -1.81
C SER A 500 21.41 19.18 -3.07
N ILE A 501 20.93 19.95 -4.05
CA ILE A 501 20.43 19.42 -5.34
C ILE A 501 21.52 18.65 -6.09
N LYS A 502 22.74 19.19 -6.14
CA LYS A 502 23.89 18.52 -6.77
C LYS A 502 24.24 17.21 -6.09
N SER A 503 24.19 17.15 -4.75
CA SER A 503 24.50 15.93 -3.99
C SER A 503 23.50 14.79 -4.23
N MET A 504 22.25 15.13 -4.53
CA MET A 504 21.18 14.17 -4.84
C MET A 504 21.10 13.81 -6.33
N ASN A 505 21.94 14.39 -7.19
CA ASN A 505 21.88 14.24 -8.65
C ASN A 505 20.51 14.58 -9.26
N LEU A 506 19.84 15.60 -8.73
CA LEU A 506 18.54 16.04 -9.24
C LEU A 506 18.69 17.00 -10.43
N ARG A 507 17.90 16.76 -11.47
CA ARG A 507 17.74 17.64 -12.63
C ARG A 507 16.27 17.85 -12.93
N PRO A 508 15.84 19.06 -13.31
CA PRO A 508 14.43 19.32 -13.59
C PRO A 508 13.93 18.55 -14.82
N GLU A 509 14.77 18.25 -15.81
CA GLU A 509 14.39 17.54 -17.04
C GLU A 509 14.29 16.01 -16.90
N GLU A 510 14.98 15.42 -15.93
CA GLU A 510 15.03 13.96 -15.73
C GLU A 510 13.97 13.50 -14.72
N ASP A 511 13.28 12.40 -15.04
CA ASP A 511 12.32 11.74 -14.16
C ASP A 511 12.56 10.24 -14.23
N ASP A 512 12.89 9.64 -13.09
CA ASP A 512 13.21 8.23 -12.96
C ASP A 512 12.05 7.42 -12.33
N ILE A 513 10.85 8.00 -12.30
CA ILE A 513 9.63 7.31 -11.88
C ILE A 513 8.99 6.59 -13.08
N PRO A 514 8.72 5.27 -13.00
CA PRO A 514 8.11 4.50 -14.08
C PRO A 514 6.59 4.69 -14.14
N TRP A 515 6.12 5.89 -14.51
CA TRP A 515 4.70 6.30 -14.44
C TRP A 515 3.70 5.31 -15.05
N GLU A 516 4.07 4.63 -16.14
CA GLU A 516 3.17 3.68 -16.84
C GLU A 516 3.14 2.29 -16.21
N ASP A 517 4.20 1.89 -15.50
CA ASP A 517 4.38 0.53 -14.96
C ASP A 517 4.34 0.47 -13.43
N LEU A 518 3.89 1.55 -12.78
CA LEU A 518 3.78 1.63 -11.31
C LEU A 518 2.99 0.42 -10.75
N ARG A 519 3.56 -0.20 -9.72
CA ARG A 519 2.99 -1.35 -9.03
C ARG A 519 2.64 -0.99 -7.59
N ASP A 520 1.36 -1.10 -7.26
CA ASP A 520 0.92 -1.07 -5.87
C ASP A 520 1.14 -2.44 -5.24
N ASN A 521 2.18 -2.55 -4.41
CA ASN A 521 2.52 -3.77 -3.69
C ASN A 521 2.08 -3.72 -2.22
N ARG A 522 1.40 -2.65 -1.80
CA ARG A 522 0.94 -2.50 -0.41
C ARG A 522 -0.02 -3.64 -0.06
N ASP A 523 0.15 -4.20 1.13
CA ASP A 523 -0.80 -5.16 1.67
C ASP A 523 -1.99 -4.42 2.26
N LEU A 524 -3.04 -4.32 1.46
CA LEU A 524 -4.32 -3.72 1.83
C LEU A 524 -5.27 -4.72 2.51
N ASN A 525 -4.82 -5.95 2.73
CA ASN A 525 -5.57 -7.03 3.39
C ASN A 525 -4.89 -7.56 4.66
N VAL A 526 -3.83 -6.88 5.13
CA VAL A 526 -3.07 -7.28 6.34
C VAL A 526 -3.93 -7.22 7.61
N PHE A 527 -4.92 -6.32 7.63
CA PHE A 527 -5.88 -6.19 8.71
C PHE A 527 -6.97 -7.26 8.59
N PHE A 528 -7.23 -7.99 9.68
CA PHE A 528 -8.36 -8.92 9.68
C PHE A 528 -9.68 -8.16 9.62
N SER A 529 -10.49 -8.50 8.61
CA SER A 529 -11.82 -7.92 8.41
C SER A 529 -12.87 -9.02 8.42
N TRP A 530 -13.81 -8.90 9.36
CA TRP A 530 -15.02 -9.72 9.45
C TRP A 530 -16.26 -8.95 8.95
N ASP A 531 -16.04 -7.84 8.24
CA ASP A 531 -17.12 -7.03 7.70
C ASP A 531 -17.83 -7.74 6.54
N PRO A 532 -19.12 -7.41 6.31
CA PRO A 532 -19.84 -7.91 5.15
C PRO A 532 -19.16 -7.45 3.85
N LYS A 533 -19.34 -8.22 2.77
CA LYS A 533 -18.62 -8.05 1.50
C LYS A 533 -18.74 -6.64 0.89
N ASP A 534 -19.85 -5.95 1.13
CA ASP A 534 -20.15 -4.59 0.67
C ASP A 534 -19.40 -3.50 1.46
N ARG A 535 -18.92 -3.81 2.67
CA ARG A 535 -18.15 -2.89 3.53
C ARG A 535 -16.66 -3.24 3.59
N ASP A 536 -16.25 -4.40 3.07
CA ASP A 536 -14.86 -4.82 2.95
C ASP A 536 -14.12 -4.07 1.81
N VAL A 537 -12.81 -4.30 1.67
CA VAL A 537 -12.00 -3.65 0.62
C VAL A 537 -12.33 -4.24 -0.76
N SER A 538 -13.01 -3.47 -1.61
CA SER A 538 -13.30 -3.83 -3.00
C SER A 538 -12.10 -3.59 -3.93
N GLU A 539 -12.09 -4.25 -5.09
CA GLU A 539 -11.08 -3.97 -6.13
C GLU A 539 -11.17 -2.54 -6.67
N GLU A 540 -12.38 -1.94 -6.67
CA GLU A 540 -12.54 -0.53 -7.04
C GLU A 540 -11.88 0.39 -6.00
N HIS A 541 -11.99 0.08 -4.69
CA HIS A 541 -11.27 0.84 -3.66
C HIS A 541 -9.75 0.77 -3.86
N LYS A 542 -9.20 -0.39 -4.22
CA LYS A 542 -7.76 -0.54 -4.48
C LYS A 542 -7.32 0.25 -5.71
N LYS A 543 -8.12 0.21 -6.77
CA LYS A 543 -7.87 0.98 -8.00
C LYS A 543 -7.92 2.49 -7.76
N LEU A 544 -8.95 2.98 -7.07
CA LEU A 544 -9.09 4.40 -6.73
C LEU A 544 -7.96 4.87 -5.80
N SER A 545 -7.56 4.02 -4.85
CA SER A 545 -6.39 4.29 -4.00
C SER A 545 -5.10 4.44 -4.81
N LEU A 546 -4.82 3.52 -5.73
CA LEU A 546 -3.66 3.62 -6.62
C LEU A 546 -3.71 4.89 -7.51
N GLU A 547 -4.88 5.22 -8.04
CA GLU A 547 -5.10 6.45 -8.81
C GLU A 547 -4.77 7.69 -7.96
N GLU A 548 -5.31 7.77 -6.75
CA GLU A 548 -5.09 8.89 -5.82
C GLU A 548 -3.60 9.02 -5.41
N GLU A 549 -2.96 7.90 -5.08
CA GLU A 549 -1.54 7.87 -4.70
C GLU A 549 -0.63 8.28 -5.87
N THR A 550 -0.99 7.91 -7.09
CA THR A 550 -0.26 8.31 -8.31
C THR A 550 -0.42 9.80 -8.57
N MET A 551 -1.61 10.35 -8.40
CA MET A 551 -1.85 11.80 -8.52
C MET A 551 -1.07 12.58 -7.47
N TRP A 552 -1.10 12.14 -6.21
CA TRP A 552 -0.35 12.79 -5.14
C TRP A 552 1.16 12.71 -5.36
N LEU A 553 1.68 11.53 -5.72
CA LEU A 553 3.09 11.34 -6.06
C LEU A 553 3.52 12.23 -7.23
N ARG A 554 2.67 12.40 -8.25
CA ARG A 554 2.93 13.30 -9.38
C ARG A 554 3.04 14.76 -8.94
N ILE A 555 2.13 15.23 -8.10
CA ILE A 555 2.21 16.58 -7.51
C ILE A 555 3.54 16.74 -6.76
N ARG A 556 3.91 15.79 -5.90
CA ARG A 556 5.14 15.84 -5.11
C ARG A 556 6.41 15.81 -5.96
N SER A 557 6.47 14.92 -6.97
CA SER A 557 7.60 14.82 -7.89
C SER A 557 7.77 16.10 -8.73
N LEU A 558 6.67 16.66 -9.26
CA LEU A 558 6.70 17.91 -10.00
C LEU A 558 7.17 19.09 -9.13
N THR A 559 6.69 19.17 -7.89
CA THR A 559 7.18 20.17 -6.93
C THR A 559 8.67 20.02 -6.67
N LEU A 560 9.17 18.79 -6.45
CA LEU A 560 10.60 18.52 -6.28
C LEU A 560 11.43 18.96 -7.50
N ARG A 561 10.97 18.63 -8.71
CA ARG A 561 11.66 19.00 -9.97
C ARG A 561 11.62 20.51 -10.23
N LEU A 562 10.54 21.20 -9.89
CA LEU A 562 10.48 22.66 -9.97
C LEU A 562 11.47 23.32 -9.00
N ILE A 563 11.57 22.82 -7.77
CA ILE A 563 12.54 23.31 -6.77
C ILE A 563 13.98 23.05 -7.25
N SER A 564 14.25 21.88 -7.84
CA SER A 564 15.60 21.51 -8.30
C SER A 564 16.11 22.37 -9.46
N GLY A 565 15.23 23.04 -10.21
CA GLY A 565 15.60 23.97 -11.26
C GLY A 565 15.94 25.39 -10.79
N LEU A 566 15.58 25.80 -9.57
CA LEU A 566 15.88 27.17 -9.10
C LEU A 566 17.38 27.52 -9.16
N PRO A 567 18.31 26.63 -8.75
CA PRO A 567 19.74 26.93 -8.81
C PRO A 567 20.30 27.07 -10.23
N SER A 568 19.74 26.36 -11.21
CA SER A 568 20.24 26.36 -12.60
C SER A 568 19.82 27.60 -13.40
N LEU A 569 18.85 28.37 -12.91
CA LEU A 569 18.42 29.63 -13.51
C LEU A 569 19.39 30.80 -13.29
N ASN A 570 20.33 30.68 -12.35
CA ASN A 570 21.30 31.74 -12.07
C ASN A 570 22.44 31.72 -13.10
N HIS A 571 22.50 32.71 -13.99
CA HIS A 571 23.64 32.88 -14.90
C HIS A 571 24.83 33.54 -14.19
N PRO A 572 26.09 33.06 -14.39
CA PRO A 572 27.25 33.86 -14.06
C PRO A 572 27.25 35.12 -14.95
N VAL A 573 27.39 36.29 -14.32
CA VAL A 573 27.45 37.58 -15.00
C VAL A 573 28.74 37.65 -15.83
N GLU A 574 28.73 37.11 -17.05
CA GLU A 574 29.71 37.49 -18.07
C GLU A 574 29.21 38.74 -18.82
N PRO A 575 30.09 39.70 -19.12
CA PRO A 575 29.70 40.90 -19.84
C PRO A 575 29.20 40.52 -21.24
N LYS A 576 27.94 40.88 -21.54
CA LYS A 576 27.31 40.77 -22.87
C LYS A 576 28.21 41.39 -23.94
N ASN A 577 29.06 40.57 -24.57
CA ASN A 577 29.90 40.95 -25.72
C ASN A 577 30.21 39.78 -26.67
N SER A 578 29.45 38.69 -26.62
CA SER A 578 29.52 37.63 -27.63
C SER A 578 28.13 37.36 -28.18
N GLU A 579 28.03 37.46 -29.50
CA GLU A 579 26.83 37.15 -30.27
C GLU A 579 26.42 35.70 -30.05
N LYS A 580 25.11 35.50 -29.94
CA LYS A 580 24.45 34.20 -29.77
C LYS A 580 24.81 33.26 -30.93
N THR A 581 25.66 32.27 -30.69
CA THR A 581 25.63 31.02 -31.45
C THR A 581 24.53 30.13 -30.86
N SER A 582 23.41 30.07 -31.55
CA SER A 582 22.32 29.13 -31.29
C SER A 582 22.79 27.70 -31.54
N GLU A 583 23.01 26.93 -30.48
CA GLU A 583 22.98 25.47 -30.59
C GLU A 583 21.52 25.04 -30.74
N ASN A 584 21.16 24.55 -31.93
CA ASN A 584 19.83 24.07 -32.23
C ASN A 584 19.54 22.79 -31.42
N GLY A 585 18.61 22.85 -30.46
CA GLY A 585 17.93 21.67 -29.93
C GLY A 585 17.87 21.51 -28.42
N VAL A 586 18.52 22.36 -27.62
CA VAL A 586 18.40 22.32 -26.15
C VAL A 586 17.39 23.37 -25.69
N SER A 587 16.24 22.93 -25.16
CA SER A 587 15.26 23.81 -24.51
C SER A 587 15.92 24.58 -23.36
N SER A 588 15.65 25.88 -23.26
CA SER A 588 16.22 26.72 -22.18
C SER A 588 15.80 26.17 -20.81
N PRO A 589 16.64 26.27 -19.76
CA PRO A 589 16.28 25.84 -18.41
C PRO A 589 14.93 26.40 -17.91
N ILE A 590 14.59 27.65 -18.27
CA ILE A 590 13.30 28.24 -17.92
C ILE A 590 12.12 27.60 -18.67
N ASP A 591 12.31 27.17 -19.91
CA ASP A 591 11.24 26.57 -20.72
C ASP A 591 10.84 25.20 -20.16
N ILE A 592 11.82 24.46 -19.63
CA ILE A 592 11.57 23.21 -18.89
C ILE A 592 10.73 23.49 -17.64
N LEU A 593 11.07 24.51 -16.85
CA LEU A 593 10.31 24.84 -15.64
C LEU A 593 8.89 25.35 -15.95
N ARG A 594 8.70 26.10 -17.04
CA ARG A 594 7.36 26.49 -17.50
C ARG A 594 6.51 25.28 -17.86
N LEU A 595 7.09 24.30 -18.57
CA LEU A 595 6.40 23.05 -18.90
C LEU A 595 6.03 22.27 -17.63
N LEU A 596 6.93 22.16 -16.67
CA LEU A 596 6.66 21.49 -15.39
C LEU A 596 5.58 22.20 -14.58
N LEU A 597 5.55 23.54 -14.59
CA LEU A 597 4.52 24.32 -13.92
C LEU A 597 3.13 24.05 -14.53
N GLN A 598 3.02 24.00 -15.86
CA GLN A 598 1.78 23.62 -16.54
C GLN A 598 1.35 22.19 -16.19
N GLN A 599 2.30 21.24 -16.14
CA GLN A 599 2.00 19.87 -15.72
C GLN A 599 1.52 19.81 -14.26
N LEU A 600 2.10 20.63 -13.37
CA LEU A 600 1.70 20.71 -11.97
C LEU A 600 0.27 21.27 -11.84
N GLU A 601 -0.07 22.32 -12.57
CA GLU A 601 -1.44 22.87 -12.57
C GLU A 601 -2.46 21.86 -13.06
N VAL A 602 -2.16 21.14 -14.14
CA VAL A 602 -3.02 20.07 -14.67
C VAL A 602 -3.16 18.95 -13.64
N ALA A 603 -2.08 18.54 -12.98
CA ALA A 603 -2.11 17.52 -11.94
C ALA A 603 -2.95 17.96 -10.72
N VAL A 604 -2.79 19.20 -10.27
CA VAL A 604 -3.58 19.79 -9.16
C VAL A 604 -5.06 19.87 -9.51
N GLU A 605 -5.40 20.31 -10.72
CA GLU A 605 -6.78 20.40 -11.19
C GLU A 605 -7.43 19.01 -11.33
N THR A 606 -6.68 18.04 -11.86
CA THR A 606 -7.14 16.65 -11.93
C THR A 606 -7.38 16.08 -10.53
N GLY A 607 -6.46 16.34 -9.59
CA GLY A 607 -6.61 15.95 -8.20
C GLY A 607 -7.82 16.59 -7.53
N LYS A 608 -8.10 17.87 -7.75
CA LYS A 608 -9.29 18.55 -7.20
C LYS A 608 -10.58 17.87 -7.65
N ARG A 609 -10.71 17.58 -8.94
CA ARG A 609 -11.85 16.83 -9.50
C ARG A 609 -11.96 15.41 -8.95
N PHE A 610 -10.84 14.78 -8.61
CA PHE A 610 -10.86 13.48 -7.94
C PHE A 610 -11.43 13.60 -6.52
N ILE A 611 -11.01 14.60 -5.74
CA ILE A 611 -11.51 14.84 -4.38
C ILE A 611 -13.02 15.18 -4.37
N GLU A 612 -13.52 15.87 -5.40
CA GLU A 612 -14.96 16.15 -5.59
C GLU A 612 -15.83 14.89 -5.72
N LYS A 613 -15.23 13.71 -5.99
CA LYS A 613 -15.95 12.43 -6.01
C LYS A 613 -16.34 11.92 -4.61
N GLU A 614 -15.80 12.51 -3.54
CA GLU A 614 -16.09 12.20 -2.13
C GLU A 614 -16.02 10.70 -1.77
N ILE A 615 -15.00 10.01 -2.31
CA ILE A 615 -14.80 8.57 -2.13
C ILE A 615 -14.63 8.24 -0.64
N GLN A 616 -15.41 7.27 -0.16
CA GLN A 616 -15.35 6.80 1.22
C GLN A 616 -14.65 5.43 1.30
N TYR A 617 -13.43 5.41 1.83
CA TYR A 617 -12.73 4.16 2.06
C TYR A 617 -13.18 3.47 3.36
N PRO A 618 -13.25 2.11 3.38
CA PRO A 618 -13.43 1.34 4.60
C PRO A 618 -12.36 1.64 5.65
N PHE A 619 -12.68 1.44 6.94
CA PHE A 619 -11.75 1.84 8.01
C PHE A 619 -10.44 1.08 7.90
N LEU A 620 -10.48 -0.21 7.57
CA LEU A 620 -9.31 -1.08 7.40
C LEU A 620 -8.71 -1.04 6.00
N GLY A 621 -9.31 -0.26 5.08
CA GLY A 621 -8.92 -0.21 3.68
C GLY A 621 -7.71 0.67 3.38
N PRO A 622 -7.51 1.08 2.12
CA PRO A 622 -6.50 2.06 1.80
C PRO A 622 -6.75 3.37 2.55
N VAL A 623 -5.66 4.01 2.97
CA VAL A 623 -5.70 5.31 3.64
C VAL A 623 -5.75 6.39 2.56
N PRO A 624 -6.71 7.33 2.59
CA PRO A 624 -6.73 8.43 1.63
C PRO A 624 -5.45 9.27 1.73
N THR A 625 -5.01 9.90 0.64
CA THR A 625 -3.77 10.66 0.60
C THR A 625 -3.90 12.03 1.27
N ARG A 626 -2.79 12.78 1.36
CA ARG A 626 -2.75 14.16 1.86
C ARG A 626 -3.35 15.15 0.88
N MET A 627 -3.69 14.71 -0.34
CA MET A 627 -4.08 15.57 -1.45
C MET A 627 -5.31 16.44 -1.13
N GLY A 628 -6.35 15.86 -0.51
CA GLY A 628 -7.53 16.62 -0.08
C GLY A 628 -7.18 17.71 0.94
N GLY A 629 -6.38 17.37 1.96
CA GLY A 629 -5.89 18.33 2.95
C GLY A 629 -5.04 19.44 2.35
N PHE A 630 -4.17 19.11 1.39
CA PHE A 630 -3.30 20.05 0.69
C PHE A 630 -4.06 21.11 -0.12
N PHE A 631 -5.20 20.74 -0.69
CA PHE A 631 -6.06 21.69 -1.39
C PHE A 631 -6.87 22.55 -0.42
N ASN A 632 -7.43 21.94 0.63
CA ASN A 632 -8.24 22.63 1.63
C ASN A 632 -7.42 23.67 2.43
N SER A 633 -6.13 23.44 2.63
CA SER A 633 -5.23 24.39 3.30
C SER A 633 -4.87 25.62 2.44
N GLY A 634 -5.07 25.55 1.12
CA GLY A 634 -4.69 26.61 0.17
C GLY A 634 -3.20 26.57 -0.25
N CYS A 635 -2.44 25.57 0.22
CA CYS A 635 -1.01 25.46 -0.05
C CYS A 635 -0.68 25.24 -1.53
N SER A 636 -1.50 24.47 -2.26
CA SER A 636 -1.30 24.22 -3.69
C SER A 636 -1.24 25.52 -4.51
N GLN A 637 -2.23 26.39 -4.34
CA GLN A 637 -2.29 27.68 -5.02
C GLN A 637 -1.14 28.60 -4.60
N CYS A 638 -0.76 28.55 -3.32
CA CYS A 638 0.33 29.34 -2.78
C CYS A 638 1.68 28.95 -3.41
N GLN A 639 1.95 27.66 -3.57
CA GLN A 639 3.17 27.15 -4.23
C GLN A 639 3.16 27.48 -5.73
N ILE A 640 2.04 27.27 -6.43
CA ILE A 640 1.91 27.61 -7.86
C ILE A 640 2.18 29.10 -8.09
N SER A 641 1.57 29.98 -7.27
CA SER A 641 1.79 31.43 -7.37
C SER A 641 3.26 31.81 -7.15
N SER A 642 3.95 31.10 -6.24
CA SER A 642 5.39 31.27 -6.03
C SER A 642 6.21 30.85 -7.26
N PHE A 643 5.85 29.78 -7.96
CA PHE A 643 6.57 29.37 -9.17
C PHE A 643 6.29 30.30 -10.37
N TYR A 644 5.10 30.90 -10.46
CA TYR A 644 4.86 31.97 -11.43
C TYR A 644 5.75 33.20 -11.20
N LEU A 645 5.98 33.57 -9.94
CA LEU A 645 6.91 34.64 -9.58
C LEU A 645 8.34 34.36 -10.06
N VAL A 646 8.80 33.09 -10.05
CA VAL A 646 10.10 32.70 -10.62
C VAL A 646 10.17 33.06 -12.10
N ASN A 647 9.12 32.77 -12.86
CA ASN A 647 9.05 33.08 -14.29
C ASN A 647 9.09 34.59 -14.55
N ASP A 648 8.34 35.38 -13.78
CA ASP A 648 8.34 36.85 -13.91
C ASP A 648 9.70 37.46 -13.59
N ILE A 649 10.37 36.95 -12.55
CA ILE A 649 11.71 37.38 -12.16
C ILE A 649 12.75 37.01 -13.22
N TYR A 650 12.65 35.82 -13.82
CA TYR A 650 13.52 35.42 -14.92
C TYR A 650 13.31 36.30 -16.16
N GLU A 651 12.06 36.64 -16.48
CA GLU A 651 11.73 37.57 -17.57
C GLU A 651 12.32 38.97 -17.31
N LEU A 652 12.27 39.45 -16.05
CA LEU A 652 12.94 40.68 -15.66
C LEU A 652 14.46 40.60 -15.83
N ASP A 653 15.09 39.49 -15.46
CA ASP A 653 16.54 39.32 -15.59
C ASP A 653 17.00 39.33 -17.06
N THR A 654 16.26 38.64 -17.93
CA THR A 654 16.60 38.53 -19.35
C THR A 654 16.47 39.87 -20.08
N ASN A 655 15.41 40.63 -19.79
CA ASN A 655 15.13 41.94 -20.41
C ASN A 655 15.87 43.11 -19.71
N GLY A 656 16.27 42.94 -18.46
CA GLY A 656 16.88 43.99 -17.64
C GLY A 656 15.86 44.94 -17.01
N LEU A 657 16.35 45.93 -16.25
CA LEU A 657 15.48 46.88 -15.53
C LEU A 657 14.94 48.04 -16.38
N GLU A 658 15.58 48.34 -17.51
CA GLU A 658 15.17 49.42 -18.40
C GLU A 658 14.02 48.90 -19.29
N ASP A 659 12.95 49.69 -19.45
CA ASP A 659 11.77 49.37 -20.28
C ASP A 659 10.93 48.13 -19.85
N THR A 660 11.05 47.67 -18.60
CA THR A 660 10.29 46.51 -18.04
C THR A 660 9.24 46.87 -16.99
N VAL A 661 8.62 48.06 -17.10
CA VAL A 661 7.66 48.59 -16.10
C VAL A 661 6.49 47.62 -15.86
N GLU A 662 5.90 47.05 -16.91
CA GLU A 662 4.79 46.10 -16.80
C GLU A 662 5.18 44.81 -16.05
N ILE A 663 6.39 44.29 -16.30
CA ILE A 663 6.93 43.11 -15.61
C ILE A 663 7.17 43.43 -14.13
N GLN A 664 7.69 44.61 -13.83
CA GLN A 664 7.93 45.06 -12.45
C GLN A 664 6.62 45.24 -11.66
N GLU A 665 5.56 45.79 -12.29
CA GLU A 665 4.22 45.88 -11.69
C GLU A 665 3.62 44.49 -11.45
N ARG A 666 3.79 43.55 -12.40
CA ARG A 666 3.34 42.17 -12.23
C ARG A 666 4.06 41.48 -11.07
N ILE A 667 5.38 41.63 -10.96
CA ILE A 667 6.17 41.12 -9.83
C ILE A 667 5.67 41.70 -8.51
N GLU A 668 5.42 43.01 -8.44
CA GLU A 668 4.89 43.66 -7.22
C GLU A 668 3.54 43.07 -6.80
N ASN A 669 2.62 42.90 -7.75
CA ASN A 669 1.31 42.30 -7.49
C ASN A 669 1.44 40.83 -7.04
N SER A 670 2.32 40.06 -7.69
CA SER A 670 2.61 38.67 -7.33
C SER A 670 3.17 38.56 -5.90
N LEU A 671 4.10 39.43 -5.51
CA LEU A 671 4.67 39.47 -4.15
C LEU A 671 3.61 39.79 -3.09
N LYS A 672 2.75 40.78 -3.34
CA LYS A 672 1.65 41.13 -2.42
C LYS A 672 0.63 40.00 -2.30
N SER A 673 0.18 39.46 -3.42
CA SER A 673 -0.78 38.34 -3.46
C SER A 673 -0.23 37.10 -2.75
N LEU A 674 1.05 36.75 -3.00
CA LEU A 674 1.69 35.60 -2.37
C LEU A 674 1.75 35.73 -0.84
N LEU A 675 2.04 36.93 -0.34
CA LEU A 675 2.06 37.19 1.11
C LEU A 675 0.67 37.08 1.74
N GLU A 676 -0.38 37.57 1.07
CA GLU A 676 -1.76 37.42 1.55
C GLU A 676 -2.21 35.95 1.52
N GLN A 677 -1.92 35.22 0.45
CA GLN A 677 -2.20 33.77 0.38
C GLN A 677 -1.51 33.01 1.52
N LEU A 678 -0.26 33.34 1.85
CA LEU A 678 0.46 32.76 2.98
C LEU A 678 -0.17 33.09 4.33
N LYS A 679 -0.66 34.31 4.52
CA LYS A 679 -1.41 34.70 5.73
C LYS A 679 -2.71 33.91 5.83
N ASP A 680 -3.40 33.69 4.72
CA ASP A 680 -4.61 32.88 4.65
C ASP A 680 -4.31 31.43 5.01
N VAL A 681 -3.25 30.82 4.47
CA VAL A 681 -2.80 29.48 4.87
C VAL A 681 -2.56 29.43 6.37
N PHE A 682 -1.76 30.35 6.92
CA PHE A 682 -1.49 30.40 8.36
C PHE A 682 -2.76 30.58 9.19
N SER A 683 -3.73 31.38 8.73
CA SER A 683 -5.00 31.58 9.41
C SER A 683 -5.80 30.27 9.53
N ARG A 684 -5.73 29.40 8.53
CA ARG A 684 -6.38 28.07 8.51
C ARG A 684 -5.68 27.06 9.42
N CYS A 685 -4.42 27.30 9.79
CA CYS A 685 -3.69 26.49 10.77
C CYS A 685 -4.09 26.81 12.21
N LYS A 686 -4.63 28.00 12.50
CA LYS A 686 -4.95 28.43 13.86
C LYS A 686 -6.08 27.61 14.48
N GLY A 687 -5.95 27.33 15.77
CA GLY A 687 -6.91 26.62 16.61
C GLY A 687 -6.18 25.76 17.64
N ASP A 688 -6.93 25.16 18.56
CA ASP A 688 -6.38 24.22 19.53
C ASP A 688 -6.22 22.83 18.90
N LEU A 689 -5.16 22.11 19.28
CA LEU A 689 -4.90 20.75 18.78
C LEU A 689 -5.60 19.68 19.62
N LEU A 690 -5.80 19.96 20.90
CA LEU A 690 -6.53 19.14 21.85
C LEU A 690 -7.56 20.02 22.55
N GLU A 691 -8.82 19.61 22.50
CA GLU A 691 -9.91 20.27 23.21
C GLU A 691 -10.46 19.35 24.29
N VAL A 692 -10.67 19.92 25.48
CA VAL A 692 -11.28 19.23 26.61
C VAL A 692 -12.66 19.82 26.82
N LYS A 693 -13.71 19.04 26.56
CA LYS A 693 -15.10 19.47 26.70
C LYS A 693 -15.94 18.39 27.37
N ASP A 694 -16.66 18.77 28.43
CA ASP A 694 -17.56 17.87 29.18
C ASP A 694 -16.87 16.56 29.64
N GLY A 695 -15.58 16.64 30.01
CA GLY A 695 -14.76 15.48 30.41
C GLY A 695 -14.19 14.66 29.25
N ASN A 696 -14.60 14.94 28.01
CA ASN A 696 -14.12 14.25 26.81
C ASN A 696 -12.95 15.02 26.17
N LEU A 697 -11.96 14.25 25.69
CA LEU A 697 -10.83 14.76 24.92
C LEU A 697 -11.14 14.62 23.43
N LYS A 698 -10.99 15.71 22.68
CA LYS A 698 -11.10 15.71 21.21
C LYS A 698 -9.78 16.13 20.61
N THR A 699 -9.28 15.36 19.65
CA THR A 699 -8.08 15.70 18.88
C THR A 699 -8.45 16.37 17.56
N HIS A 700 -7.60 17.28 17.10
CA HIS A 700 -7.78 18.00 15.83
C HIS A 700 -6.59 17.77 14.88
N PRO A 701 -6.40 16.54 14.36
CA PRO A 701 -5.24 16.17 13.54
C PRO A 701 -5.12 17.01 12.27
N THR A 702 -6.23 17.46 11.68
CA THR A 702 -6.23 18.34 10.51
C THR A 702 -5.52 19.67 10.77
N ARG A 703 -5.57 20.20 12.00
CA ARG A 703 -4.85 21.44 12.36
C ARG A 703 -3.35 21.22 12.39
N LEU A 704 -2.91 20.06 12.89
CA LEU A 704 -1.51 19.66 12.88
C LEU A 704 -1.02 19.48 11.44
N GLU A 705 -1.77 18.76 10.60
CA GLU A 705 -1.42 18.57 9.18
C GLU A 705 -1.37 19.90 8.41
N ASN A 706 -2.31 20.82 8.65
CA ASN A 706 -2.27 22.16 8.07
C ASN A 706 -1.03 22.95 8.48
N LEU A 707 -0.58 22.79 9.73
CA LEU A 707 0.65 23.42 10.20
C LEU A 707 1.89 22.83 9.51
N VAL A 708 1.93 21.51 9.32
CA VAL A 708 2.99 20.83 8.53
C VAL A 708 3.01 21.37 7.10
N PHE A 709 1.86 21.43 6.42
CA PHE A 709 1.78 21.99 5.07
C PHE A 709 2.24 23.45 5.00
N PHE A 710 1.96 24.25 6.04
CA PHE A 710 2.46 25.62 6.14
C PHE A 710 3.99 25.65 6.20
N VAL A 711 4.61 24.78 7.00
CA VAL A 711 6.08 24.66 7.12
C VAL A 711 6.72 24.21 5.81
N GLU A 712 6.11 23.26 5.10
CA GLU A 712 6.56 22.84 3.78
C GLU A 712 6.45 24.00 2.77
N THR A 713 5.31 24.67 2.74
CA THR A 713 5.00 25.75 1.78
C THR A 713 5.89 26.98 1.99
N ILE A 714 6.09 27.40 3.24
CA ILE A 714 6.98 28.52 3.53
C ILE A 714 8.43 28.20 3.15
N SER A 715 8.85 26.93 3.25
CA SER A 715 10.19 26.52 2.83
C SER A 715 10.37 26.63 1.31
N VAL A 716 9.39 26.20 0.52
CA VAL A 716 9.35 26.42 -0.94
C VAL A 716 9.44 27.91 -1.28
N ILE A 717 8.64 28.73 -0.61
CA ILE A 717 8.60 30.18 -0.85
C ILE A 717 9.91 30.84 -0.47
N LEU A 718 10.58 30.40 0.59
CA LEU A 718 11.90 30.92 0.98
C LEU A 718 12.98 30.55 -0.04
N TRP A 719 12.92 29.36 -0.66
CA TRP A 719 13.83 29.00 -1.76
C TRP A 719 13.60 29.87 -2.99
N VAL A 720 12.34 30.06 -3.39
CA VAL A 720 11.99 30.99 -4.48
C VAL A 720 12.43 32.41 -4.17
N SER A 721 12.16 32.90 -2.96
CA SER A 721 12.55 34.24 -2.53
C SER A 721 14.07 34.43 -2.53
N SER A 722 14.84 33.37 -2.24
CA SER A 722 16.29 33.37 -2.36
C SER A 722 16.76 33.46 -3.81
N TYR A 723 16.05 32.86 -4.75
CA TYR A 723 16.30 33.05 -6.18
C TYR A 723 15.98 34.49 -6.63
N CYS A 724 14.84 35.04 -6.20
CA CYS A 724 14.51 36.44 -6.48
C CYS A 724 15.59 37.39 -5.96
N GLU A 725 16.09 37.14 -4.75
CA GLU A 725 17.20 37.89 -4.17
C GLU A 725 18.46 37.82 -5.04
N SER A 726 18.86 36.62 -5.48
CA SER A 726 20.08 36.45 -6.28
C SER A 726 20.04 37.19 -7.62
N VAL A 727 18.85 37.40 -8.18
CA VAL A 727 18.64 38.24 -9.37
C VAL A 727 18.65 39.72 -9.02
N LEU A 728 17.89 40.15 -8.01
CA LEU A 728 17.68 41.57 -7.70
C LEU A 728 18.90 42.24 -7.06
N ARG A 729 19.67 41.54 -6.20
CA ARG A 729 20.81 42.12 -5.48
C ARG A 729 21.89 42.69 -6.43
N PRO A 730 22.36 41.97 -7.48
CA PRO A 730 23.28 42.52 -8.47
C PRO A 730 22.77 43.80 -9.15
N TYR A 731 21.48 43.83 -9.54
CA TYR A 731 20.88 45.00 -10.16
C TYR A 731 20.88 46.22 -9.23
N LYS A 732 20.47 46.05 -7.96
CA LYS A 732 20.49 47.12 -6.96
C LYS A 732 21.90 47.66 -6.72
N LEU A 733 22.89 46.77 -6.58
CA LEU A 733 24.29 47.15 -6.42
C LEU A 733 24.83 47.91 -7.65
N SER A 734 24.44 47.50 -8.86
CA SER A 734 24.85 48.16 -10.10
C SER A 734 24.30 49.60 -10.19
N LEU A 735 23.03 49.82 -9.81
CA LEU A 735 22.39 51.14 -9.77
C LEU A 735 23.02 52.05 -8.71
N GLN A 736 23.30 51.51 -7.51
CA GLN A 736 23.99 52.26 -6.46
C GLN A 736 25.41 52.67 -6.88
N LYS A 737 26.13 51.79 -7.59
CA LYS A 737 27.45 52.12 -8.18
C LYS A 737 27.35 53.20 -9.27
N LYS A 738 26.34 53.14 -10.14
CA LYS A 738 26.07 54.18 -11.16
C LYS A 738 25.77 55.54 -10.50
N LYS A 739 24.93 55.58 -9.46
CA LYS A 739 24.62 56.79 -8.67
C LYS A 739 25.88 57.42 -8.07
N LYS A 740 26.76 56.61 -7.47
CA LYS A 740 28.04 57.08 -6.91
C LYS A 740 29.01 57.60 -7.97
N LYS A 741 29.07 56.97 -9.16
CA LYS A 741 29.98 57.37 -10.24
C LYS A 741 29.55 58.65 -10.97
N LYS A 742 28.25 58.86 -11.20
CA LYS A 742 27.75 60.00 -11.99
C LYS A 742 27.51 61.31 -11.20
N LYS A 743 27.61 61.30 -9.86
CA LYS A 743 27.18 62.43 -8.99
C LYS A 743 25.74 62.92 -9.28
N GLU A 744 24.92 62.08 -9.90
CA GLU A 744 23.51 62.38 -10.16
C GLU A 744 22.70 62.22 -8.86
N THR A 745 21.97 63.27 -8.49
CA THR A 745 21.13 63.29 -7.28
C THR A 745 19.84 62.48 -7.42
N SER A 746 19.40 62.13 -8.64
CA SER A 746 18.04 61.63 -8.90
C SER A 746 17.94 60.31 -9.69
N ILE A 747 18.75 59.29 -9.39
CA ILE A 747 18.40 57.91 -9.84
C ILE A 747 17.26 57.40 -8.94
N ILE A 748 16.04 57.38 -9.48
CA ILE A 748 14.86 56.79 -8.85
C ILE A 748 15.09 55.28 -8.78
N MET A 749 15.02 54.71 -7.57
CA MET A 749 15.10 53.26 -7.40
C MET A 749 13.79 52.64 -7.94
N PRO A 750 13.87 51.62 -8.82
CA PRO A 750 12.69 50.91 -9.28
C PRO A 750 11.82 50.40 -8.12
N PRO A 751 10.47 50.53 -8.19
CA PRO A 751 9.55 50.12 -7.13
C PRO A 751 9.71 48.67 -6.68
N VAL A 752 10.09 47.77 -7.60
CA VAL A 752 10.31 46.34 -7.35
C VAL A 752 11.25 46.05 -6.17
N PHE A 753 12.26 46.89 -5.92
CA PHE A 753 13.18 46.72 -4.80
C PHE A 753 12.53 47.02 -3.45
N THR A 754 11.67 48.04 -3.39
CA THR A 754 10.93 48.40 -2.18
C THR A 754 9.87 47.34 -1.92
N SER A 755 9.11 46.96 -2.94
CA SER A 755 8.09 45.91 -2.88
C SER A 755 8.65 44.57 -2.41
N PHE A 756 9.83 44.18 -2.91
CA PHE A 756 10.52 42.97 -2.44
C PHE A 756 10.99 43.08 -0.99
N GLN A 757 11.51 44.24 -0.56
CA GLN A 757 11.94 44.45 0.82
C GLN A 757 10.75 44.45 1.81
N ASP A 758 9.61 45.00 1.41
CA ASP A 758 8.36 44.96 2.18
C ASP A 758 7.81 43.53 2.28
N TYR A 759 7.86 42.78 1.18
CA TYR A 759 7.51 41.36 1.15
C TYR A 759 8.40 40.52 2.09
N VAL A 760 9.73 40.69 2.05
CA VAL A 760 10.66 39.99 2.96
C VAL A 760 10.39 40.36 4.42
N SER A 761 10.11 41.64 4.72
CA SER A 761 9.71 42.06 6.07
C SER A 761 8.41 41.39 6.51
N GLY A 762 7.42 41.31 5.62
CA GLY A 762 6.16 40.61 5.85
C GLY A 762 6.34 39.12 6.11
N LEU A 763 7.18 38.44 5.34
CA LEU A 763 7.55 37.03 5.58
C LEU A 763 8.20 36.84 6.95
N GLN A 764 9.14 37.71 7.33
CA GLN A 764 9.80 37.67 8.65
C GLN A 764 8.78 37.76 9.78
N THR A 765 7.85 38.71 9.70
CA THR A 765 6.78 38.86 10.69
C THR A 765 5.86 37.66 10.71
N LEU A 766 5.45 37.13 9.56
CA LEU A 766 4.57 35.97 9.50
C LEU A 766 5.21 34.72 10.09
N ILE A 767 6.47 34.44 9.76
CA ILE A 767 7.20 33.29 10.31
C ILE A 767 7.40 33.46 11.82
N SER A 768 7.72 34.66 12.29
CA SER A 768 7.81 34.94 13.74
C SER A 768 6.48 34.66 14.44
N ASN A 769 5.36 35.14 13.88
CA ASN A 769 4.03 34.89 14.42
C ASN A 769 3.68 33.39 14.44
N ALA A 770 4.13 32.63 13.43
CA ALA A 770 3.94 31.18 13.39
C ALA A 770 4.75 30.47 14.48
N VAL A 771 6.01 30.87 14.70
CA VAL A 771 6.84 30.36 15.81
C VAL A 771 6.19 30.65 17.17
N ASP A 772 5.68 31.86 17.36
CA ASP A 772 4.99 32.24 18.61
C ASP A 772 3.68 31.45 18.78
N HIS A 773 2.94 31.21 17.71
CA HIS A 773 1.74 30.37 17.75
C HIS A 773 2.06 28.93 18.16
N ILE A 774 3.07 28.30 17.57
CA ILE A 774 3.53 26.96 17.94
C ILE A 774 3.92 26.90 19.41
N LYS A 775 4.70 27.86 19.90
CA LYS A 775 5.08 27.94 21.30
C LYS A 775 3.86 28.11 22.23
N GLY A 776 2.85 28.85 21.78
CA GLY A 776 1.57 28.97 22.48
C GLY A 776 0.85 27.63 22.58
N LEU A 777 0.80 26.85 21.50
CA LEU A 777 0.24 25.50 21.48
C LEU A 777 1.03 24.54 22.39
N GLU A 778 2.36 24.57 22.35
CA GLU A 778 3.20 23.78 23.26
C GLU A 778 2.87 24.08 24.72
N THR A 779 2.77 25.36 25.08
CA THR A 779 2.45 25.79 26.44
C THR A 779 1.04 25.34 26.86
N HIS A 780 0.08 25.45 25.94
CA HIS A 780 -1.29 24.97 26.17
C HIS A 780 -1.31 23.47 26.41
N LEU A 781 -0.65 22.68 25.54
CA LEU A 781 -0.56 21.23 25.70
C LEU A 781 0.11 20.84 27.01
N ILE A 782 1.21 21.48 27.41
CA ILE A 782 1.88 21.20 28.70
C ILE A 782 0.97 21.52 29.90
N ALA A 783 0.13 22.56 29.78
CA ALA A 783 -0.81 22.95 30.82
C ALA A 783 -2.02 22.00 30.94
N LEU A 784 -2.35 21.25 29.88
CA LEU A 784 -3.42 20.25 29.91
C LEU A 784 -3.03 19.09 30.83
N LYS A 785 -3.67 19.02 32.00
CA LYS A 785 -3.53 17.88 32.91
C LYS A 785 -4.50 16.78 32.54
N LEU A 786 -4.23 16.06 31.45
CA LEU A 786 -5.10 14.97 30.99
C LEU A 786 -5.23 13.85 32.03
N GLU A 787 -4.26 13.70 32.93
CA GLU A 787 -4.33 12.75 34.05
C GLU A 787 -5.49 13.01 35.04
N GLU A 788 -6.03 14.23 35.05
CA GLU A 788 -7.17 14.68 35.86
C GLU A 788 -8.52 14.49 35.14
N LEU A 789 -8.53 14.18 33.83
CA LEU A 789 -9.74 13.83 33.08
C LEU A 789 -10.14 12.40 33.40
N ILE A 790 -10.87 12.26 34.49
CA ILE A 790 -11.58 11.02 34.79
C ILE A 790 -12.79 10.99 33.87
N LEU A 791 -12.88 9.99 32.99
CA LEU A 791 -14.18 9.55 32.49
C LEU A 791 -14.96 9.11 33.74
N GLU A 792 -15.84 9.96 34.26
CA GLU A 792 -16.65 9.73 35.46
C GLU A 792 -17.67 8.59 35.28
N ASP A 793 -17.47 7.72 34.29
CA ASP A 793 -18.30 6.55 34.09
C ASP A 793 -17.90 5.46 35.09
N THR A 794 -18.84 5.15 35.99
CA THR A 794 -18.72 4.09 37.00
C THR A 794 -18.66 2.68 36.40
N SER A 795 -18.80 2.56 35.08
CA SER A 795 -18.75 1.31 34.31
C SER A 795 -17.35 0.83 33.93
N PHE A 796 -16.32 1.69 33.95
CA PHE A 796 -14.96 1.31 33.56
C PHE A 796 -14.20 0.59 34.68
N SER A 797 -13.46 -0.46 34.32
CA SER A 797 -12.64 -1.17 35.29
C SER A 797 -11.47 -0.30 35.80
N PRO A 798 -10.91 -0.56 37.00
CA PRO A 798 -9.73 0.17 37.48
C PRO A 798 -8.52 0.09 36.53
N GLU A 799 -8.36 -1.06 35.87
CA GLU A 799 -7.31 -1.30 34.87
C GLU A 799 -7.54 -0.45 33.61
N GLU A 800 -8.79 -0.42 33.11
CA GLU A 800 -9.20 0.35 31.93
C GLU A 800 -8.94 1.86 32.14
N ARG A 801 -9.28 2.39 33.32
CA ARG A 801 -8.99 3.79 33.69
C ARG A 801 -7.50 4.12 33.66
N LYS A 802 -6.63 3.18 34.04
CA LYS A 802 -5.17 3.36 33.99
C LYS A 802 -4.66 3.38 32.55
N PHE A 803 -5.18 2.50 31.69
CA PHE A 803 -4.81 2.48 30.28
C PHE A 803 -5.33 3.73 29.54
N SER A 804 -6.51 4.24 29.87
CA SER A 804 -7.02 5.50 29.28
C SER A 804 -6.08 6.68 29.54
N LYS A 805 -5.56 6.83 30.77
CA LYS A 805 -4.55 7.86 31.09
C LYS A 805 -3.27 7.68 30.28
N THR A 806 -2.83 6.42 30.13
CA THR A 806 -1.63 6.09 29.34
C THR A 806 -1.79 6.48 27.87
N VAL A 807 -2.93 6.12 27.27
CA VAL A 807 -3.26 6.43 25.87
C VAL A 807 -3.31 7.93 25.64
N GLN A 808 -4.02 8.68 26.49
CA GLN A 808 -4.13 10.13 26.37
C GLN A 808 -2.77 10.82 26.53
N GLY A 809 -1.95 10.36 27.48
CA GLY A 809 -0.58 10.84 27.67
C GLY A 809 0.32 10.59 26.46
N LYS A 810 0.22 9.41 25.82
CA LYS A 810 0.93 9.11 24.56
C LYS A 810 0.53 10.07 23.44
N VAL A 811 -0.76 10.34 23.28
CA VAL A 811 -1.24 11.28 22.26
C VAL A 811 -0.72 12.69 22.54
N GLN A 812 -0.87 13.19 23.76
CA GLN A 812 -0.38 14.52 24.16
C GLN A 812 1.13 14.68 23.95
N SER A 813 1.93 13.70 24.38
CA SER A 813 3.38 13.66 24.16
C SER A 813 3.71 13.73 22.68
N SER A 814 3.04 12.93 21.85
CA SER A 814 3.30 12.92 20.42
C SER A 814 2.99 14.26 19.75
N TYR A 815 1.88 14.93 20.11
CA TYR A 815 1.56 16.26 19.59
C TYR A 815 2.60 17.29 20.02
N LEU A 816 3.04 17.25 21.28
CA LEU A 816 4.10 18.12 21.78
C LEU A 816 5.40 17.90 21.02
N HIS A 817 5.78 16.65 20.76
CA HIS A 817 6.99 16.33 20.00
C HIS A 817 6.92 16.84 18.55
N SER A 818 5.76 16.70 17.88
CA SER A 818 5.55 17.25 16.54
C SER A 818 5.69 18.77 16.50
N LEU A 819 5.11 19.46 17.49
CA LEU A 819 5.23 20.92 17.59
C LEU A 819 6.66 21.38 17.83
N LEU A 820 7.42 20.67 18.68
CA LEU A 820 8.82 20.98 18.96
C LEU A 820 9.67 20.88 17.68
N GLU A 821 9.54 19.80 16.91
CA GLU A 821 10.30 19.64 15.66
C GLU A 821 9.95 20.72 14.63
N MET A 822 8.66 21.01 14.43
CA MET A 822 8.21 22.07 13.53
C MET A 822 8.66 23.45 13.99
N GLY A 823 8.54 23.75 15.28
CA GLY A 823 8.95 25.01 15.88
C GLY A 823 10.45 25.25 15.72
N ASP A 824 11.26 24.24 15.95
CA ASP A 824 12.72 24.33 15.78
C ASP A 824 13.14 24.48 14.31
N LEU A 825 12.45 23.79 13.39
CA LEU A 825 12.67 23.98 11.95
C LEU A 825 12.30 25.41 11.52
N LEU A 826 11.15 25.93 11.95
CA LEU A 826 10.72 27.30 11.63
C LEU A 826 11.65 28.36 12.21
N LYS A 827 12.17 28.18 13.43
CA LYS A 827 13.19 29.09 14.00
C LYS A 827 14.44 29.13 13.13
N LYS A 828 14.94 27.97 12.69
CA LYS A 828 16.08 27.89 11.76
C LYS A 828 15.76 28.57 10.42
N ARG A 829 14.55 28.37 9.89
CA ARG A 829 14.08 29.01 8.65
C ARG A 829 13.92 30.53 8.79
N LEU A 830 13.48 31.03 9.94
CA LEU A 830 13.39 32.46 10.23
C LEU A 830 14.76 33.13 10.13
N GLU A 831 15.82 32.48 10.60
CA GLU A 831 17.18 33.01 10.50
C GLU A 831 17.67 33.16 9.06
N THR A 832 17.24 32.29 8.14
CA THR A 832 17.65 32.36 6.72
C THR A 832 17.11 33.60 6.02
N THR A 833 15.95 34.13 6.46
CA THR A 833 15.35 35.34 5.90
C THR A 833 16.26 36.58 6.02
N LYS A 834 17.19 36.60 6.98
CA LYS A 834 18.17 37.69 7.14
C LYS A 834 19.05 37.84 5.91
N LYS A 835 19.31 36.75 5.19
CA LYS A 835 20.08 36.72 3.94
C LYS A 835 19.30 37.26 2.74
N LEU A 836 17.97 37.40 2.84
CA LEU A 836 17.10 37.84 1.74
C LEU A 836 17.00 39.37 1.61
N LYS A 837 17.45 40.13 2.62
CA LYS A 837 17.43 41.61 2.57
C LYS A 837 18.45 42.10 1.52
N ILE A 838 18.03 43.03 0.66
CA ILE A 838 18.85 43.59 -0.44
C ILE A 838 19.06 45.08 -0.32
#